data_AF-A0A9X0I0X7-F1
#
_entry.id   AF-A0A9X0I0X7-F1
#
_cell.length_a   1.000
_cell.length_b   1.000
_cell.length_c   1.000
_cell.angle_alpha   90.00
_cell.angle_beta   90.00
_cell.angle_gamma   90.00
#
_symmetry.space_group_name_H-M   'P 1'
#
loop_
_entity.id
_entity.type
_entity.pdbx_description
1 polymer ?
#
loop_
_entity_poly.entity_id
_entity_poly.type
_entity_poly.pdbx_seq_one_letter_code
_entity_poly.pdbx_strand_id
1 'polypeptide(L)'
;MSTETADPVAAVLATAVRTLPEQGRRWPGGPVTLGGEYKAFSPDLEQYLDWVAEVESRIRDSGETAQRIRMLHYGRHGSFPAFDTILNSHSSRLHAPLSWEHASQETLDGLVGAGSVSTWHGELGTRPRPAVELSHVWVCADAALNGLATAAVALSVRTDPYGAMSWTGDLASWWRGYNRARKKAKDEARRAGREWTEPTDPASLAVPLGWLDAAAGNCATDDMLGDMDGILLMPEFEALDPSLSTPLTDLLRGYYGPSPAATGTAPDRRVLHSDNRFHLFVRRARPAIPHTYDVTTGTVTLTEYAEITIAAHVRSAAEALQLAGREFFDDGLASPWGKAMMDVIAIRFAQFLRDGLAADGWTIGSWPVAPRALDTYGAHPLRLGDSDADGRYGGIAHGEPGTHVRLLQQHLTQLGFPTSPDPVGSFGPRTASALREFQISARFARVHKLRLDEAGNPVDPAVLPAVRRYHGRINGCLNPDTATLLKTWLTPDAKGLQTRNAATVDAYRMQADVPGEVVTASLWHPADETDPTLGVYATDHLERHPIPAARRLPGGPGRVALGRYAAPDPGTGTPGGPVVAGAALWPEAALTPQSLIPPEYNDTPPLPRADLSTYRVIRAVAEAGGGTHFDAVDASGADRLRLGPLRWSLGVDGFGDLAALLAYYQFIDPTGYRRDLGRYGIWPAQPWWARDVWSDGAAGHHAREAGRLALYGLRDAEGRVHPHDLLPLGPTDGEGFDHLQGWHAVHRLVMTLRTTDGLRRAMWRFAVRRINRLRQRSWRHPGSSTPTGPVVRHGTDSSRDATLGEVFTSEQAVAALLRWHTVLPEQVLGEHGAADGLRAVFHTVYGPGPRLLDPRTGPEADWAQAALTAALVDLAPADPPGFGASVAVAAGYAGLSPVAGSFQLALLWPPDTDESTPGATAGGSTGH
;
A
#
# COMPACT_ATOMS: atom_id res chain seq x y z
N MET A 1 57.88 -3.65 14.24
CA MET A 1 56.81 -4.58 14.67
C MET A 1 55.85 -3.82 15.58
N SER A 2 54.75 -3.36 15.02
CA SER A 2 53.43 -3.34 15.66
C SER A 2 52.42 -3.03 14.55
N THR A 3 52.00 -4.06 13.84
CA THR A 3 50.84 -4.03 12.95
C THR A 3 49.61 -3.98 13.84
N GLU A 4 49.15 -2.78 14.20
CA GLU A 4 47.81 -2.61 14.76
C GLU A 4 46.81 -2.93 13.67
N THR A 5 46.28 -4.15 13.73
CA THR A 5 45.12 -4.59 12.98
C THR A 5 43.93 -3.73 13.38
N ALA A 6 43.54 -2.81 12.49
CA ALA A 6 42.29 -2.08 12.60
C ALA A 6 41.15 -3.09 12.79
N ASP A 7 40.40 -2.93 13.88
CA ASP A 7 39.28 -3.80 14.23
C ASP A 7 38.27 -3.83 13.05
N PRO A 8 38.07 -5.00 12.41
CA PRO A 8 37.14 -5.13 11.30
C PRO A 8 35.70 -4.80 11.74
N VAL A 9 35.36 -4.91 13.03
CA VAL A 9 34.07 -4.49 13.58
C VAL A 9 33.97 -2.95 13.62
N ALA A 10 35.05 -2.24 13.96
CA ALA A 10 35.09 -0.78 13.90
C ALA A 10 35.05 -0.23 12.46
N ALA A 11 35.67 -0.92 11.50
CA ALA A 11 35.57 -0.57 10.07
C ALA A 11 34.16 -0.85 9.50
N VAL A 12 33.52 -1.95 9.92
CA VAL A 12 32.13 -2.27 9.57
C VAL A 12 31.14 -1.31 10.24
N LEU A 13 31.35 -0.92 11.50
CA LEU A 13 30.55 0.09 12.19
C LEU A 13 30.75 1.49 11.62
N ALA A 14 31.96 1.89 11.24
CA ALA A 14 32.21 3.16 10.56
C ALA A 14 31.60 3.20 9.14
N THR A 15 31.46 2.04 8.49
CA THR A 15 30.73 1.91 7.21
C THR A 15 29.22 1.91 7.44
N ALA A 16 28.73 1.26 8.50
CA ALA A 16 27.31 1.23 8.89
C ALA A 16 26.79 2.60 9.36
N VAL A 17 27.61 3.38 10.07
CA VAL A 17 27.30 4.76 10.51
C VAL A 17 27.31 5.74 9.34
N ARG A 18 28.11 5.50 8.28
CA ARG A 18 28.02 6.26 7.02
C ARG A 18 26.78 5.91 6.18
N THR A 19 26.04 4.86 6.55
CA THR A 19 24.82 4.40 5.88
C THR A 19 23.54 4.57 6.71
N LEU A 20 23.60 5.15 7.91
CA LEU A 20 22.40 5.49 8.70
C LEU A 20 21.85 6.87 8.28
N PRO A 21 20.57 6.99 7.90
CA PRO A 21 19.97 8.29 7.62
C PRO A 21 19.71 9.08 8.90
N GLU A 22 20.30 10.28 8.99
CA GLU A 22 19.97 11.30 9.99
C GLU A 22 18.59 11.93 9.69
N GLN A 23 17.92 12.40 10.75
CA GLN A 23 16.62 13.07 10.67
C GLN A 23 16.69 14.26 9.67
N GLY A 24 15.86 14.20 8.62
CA GLY A 24 15.78 15.23 7.58
C GLY A 24 16.64 15.06 6.33
N ARG A 25 17.38 13.95 6.11
CA ARG A 25 18.32 13.89 4.98
C ARG A 25 17.92 13.08 3.75
N ARG A 26 17.70 13.89 2.70
CA ARG A 26 18.27 13.94 1.33
C ARG A 26 18.12 12.76 0.40
N TRP A 27 17.90 11.57 0.95
CA TRP A 27 18.54 10.29 0.59
C TRP A 27 19.93 10.14 1.20
N PRO A 28 20.17 9.06 1.97
CA PRO A 28 19.87 7.67 1.60
C PRO A 28 18.69 7.02 2.37
N GLY A 29 17.64 6.60 1.64
CA GLY A 29 16.53 5.77 2.12
C GLY A 29 15.10 6.05 1.57
N GLY A 30 14.87 7.07 0.73
CA GLY A 30 13.51 7.38 0.19
C GLY A 30 12.96 6.40 -0.88
N PRO A 31 12.17 6.84 -1.88
CA PRO A 31 11.83 6.07 -3.11
C PRO A 31 12.83 6.13 -4.32
N VAL A 32 13.64 5.09 -4.58
CA VAL A 32 14.59 5.07 -5.70
C VAL A 32 13.95 4.11 -6.67
N THR A 33 13.97 4.45 -7.95
CA THR A 33 14.09 3.41 -8.97
C THR A 33 15.46 2.76 -8.77
N LEU A 34 15.49 1.49 -8.38
CA LEU A 34 16.76 0.76 -8.27
C LEU A 34 17.45 0.75 -9.64
N GLY A 35 18.79 0.69 -9.67
CA GLY A 35 19.50 0.57 -10.93
C GLY A 35 19.03 -0.65 -11.72
N GLY A 36 18.37 -0.42 -12.87
CA GLY A 36 17.78 -1.47 -13.70
C GLY A 36 16.30 -1.77 -13.42
N GLU A 37 15.63 -1.01 -12.55
CA GLU A 37 14.20 -1.11 -12.30
C GLU A 37 13.39 -0.39 -13.39
N TYR A 38 12.43 -1.08 -14.00
CA TYR A 38 11.47 -0.47 -14.92
C TYR A 38 10.38 0.29 -14.13
N LYS A 39 10.02 1.52 -14.55
CA LYS A 39 8.93 2.27 -13.93
C LYS A 39 7.59 1.54 -14.09
N ALA A 40 6.76 1.55 -13.05
CA ALA A 40 5.48 0.85 -12.98
C ALA A 40 4.33 1.60 -13.67
N PHE A 41 3.22 0.90 -13.93
CA PHE A 41 2.00 1.47 -14.51
C PHE A 41 1.03 1.84 -13.39
N SER A 42 0.58 3.10 -13.33
CA SER A 42 -0.54 3.53 -12.48
C SER A 42 -1.86 3.34 -13.24
N PRO A 43 -2.76 2.45 -12.81
CA PRO A 43 -4.05 2.26 -13.47
C PRO A 43 -5.07 3.37 -13.17
N ASP A 44 -4.73 4.31 -12.28
CA ASP A 44 -5.66 5.28 -11.70
C ASP A 44 -5.10 6.69 -11.91
N LEU A 45 -5.72 7.43 -12.83
CA LEU A 45 -5.36 8.81 -13.15
C LEU A 45 -5.54 9.73 -11.94
N GLU A 46 -6.67 9.63 -11.25
CA GLU A 46 -6.97 10.52 -10.13
C GLU A 46 -6.00 10.28 -8.97
N GLN A 47 -5.61 9.03 -8.71
CA GLN A 47 -4.58 8.74 -7.72
C GLN A 47 -3.24 9.41 -8.07
N TYR A 48 -2.82 9.39 -9.33
CA TYR A 48 -1.61 10.08 -9.76
C TYR A 48 -1.75 11.60 -9.60
N LEU A 49 -2.91 12.15 -9.96
CA LEU A 49 -3.19 13.58 -9.83
C LEU A 49 -3.27 14.03 -8.37
N ASP A 50 -3.76 13.20 -7.45
CA ASP A 50 -3.76 13.46 -6.01
C ASP A 50 -2.33 13.51 -5.45
N TRP A 51 -1.44 12.64 -5.93
CA TRP A 51 -0.02 12.69 -5.58
C TRP A 51 0.63 13.99 -6.06
N VAL A 52 0.35 14.42 -7.29
CA VAL A 52 0.83 15.70 -7.83
C VAL A 52 0.26 16.87 -7.03
N ALA A 53 -1.04 16.84 -6.71
CA ALA A 53 -1.72 17.86 -5.93
C ALA A 53 -1.13 17.99 -4.51
N GLU A 54 -0.77 16.87 -3.87
CA GLU A 54 -0.13 16.92 -2.55
C GLU A 54 1.21 17.67 -2.63
N VAL A 55 2.05 17.35 -3.62
CA VAL A 55 3.33 18.05 -3.84
C VAL A 55 3.10 19.54 -4.12
N GLU A 56 2.22 19.84 -5.06
CA GLU A 56 1.92 21.20 -5.50
C GLU A 56 1.38 22.06 -4.35
N SER A 57 0.49 21.52 -3.52
CA SER A 57 -0.09 22.24 -2.37
C SER A 57 0.93 22.68 -1.32
N ARG A 58 2.04 21.93 -1.21
CA ARG A 58 3.11 22.21 -0.24
C ARG A 58 4.19 23.13 -0.81
N ILE A 59 4.49 23.04 -2.10
CA ILE A 59 5.51 23.86 -2.76
C ILE A 59 4.94 25.22 -3.18
N ARG A 60 3.72 25.23 -3.74
CA ARG A 60 3.00 26.42 -4.25
C ARG A 60 3.70 27.20 -5.38
N ASP A 61 4.75 26.62 -5.94
CA ASP A 61 5.46 27.13 -7.11
C ASP A 61 5.48 26.02 -8.17
N SER A 62 4.79 26.25 -9.29
CA SER A 62 4.62 25.23 -10.33
C SER A 62 5.94 24.90 -11.03
N GLY A 63 6.84 25.89 -11.21
CA GLY A 63 8.15 25.67 -11.81
C GLY A 63 9.01 24.76 -10.95
N GLU A 64 9.04 25.00 -9.65
CA GLU A 64 9.72 24.17 -8.67
C GLU A 64 9.09 22.77 -8.57
N THR A 65 7.76 22.70 -8.57
CA THR A 65 7.02 21.42 -8.56
C THR A 65 7.37 20.58 -9.79
N ALA A 66 7.28 21.16 -10.98
CA ALA A 66 7.59 20.48 -12.24
C ALA A 66 9.05 20.03 -12.31
N GLN A 67 10.00 20.92 -11.95
CA GLN A 67 11.43 20.59 -11.93
C GLN A 67 11.70 19.40 -10.98
N ARG A 68 11.11 19.42 -9.79
CA ARG A 68 11.33 18.40 -8.75
C ARG A 68 10.70 17.05 -9.10
N ILE A 69 9.50 17.03 -9.69
CA ILE A 69 8.87 15.80 -10.21
C ILE A 69 9.65 15.26 -11.42
N ARG A 70 10.08 16.11 -12.36
CA ARG A 70 10.97 15.69 -13.46
C ARG A 70 12.25 15.04 -12.90
N MET A 71 12.85 15.63 -11.87
CA MET A 71 14.03 15.07 -11.22
C MET A 71 13.76 13.74 -10.52
N LEU A 72 12.52 13.43 -10.10
CA LEU A 72 12.17 12.08 -9.67
C LEU A 72 12.21 11.10 -10.85
N HIS A 73 11.71 11.50 -12.02
CA HIS A 73 11.73 10.64 -13.21
C HIS A 73 13.12 10.45 -13.82
N TYR A 74 14.02 11.44 -13.71
CA TYR A 74 15.31 11.47 -14.41
C TYR A 74 16.56 11.71 -13.53
N GLY A 75 16.42 11.88 -12.22
CA GLY A 75 17.54 12.12 -11.30
C GLY A 75 18.28 10.84 -10.94
N ARG A 76 19.60 10.77 -11.20
CA ARG A 76 20.48 9.69 -10.75
C ARG A 76 21.56 10.18 -9.80
N HIS A 77 21.86 9.37 -8.78
CA HIS A 77 23.04 9.55 -7.95
C HIS A 77 24.29 9.11 -8.74
N GLY A 78 25.23 10.02 -9.00
CA GLY A 78 26.60 9.69 -9.45
C GLY A 78 26.91 9.85 -10.95
N SER A 79 25.95 10.18 -11.80
CA SER A 79 26.19 10.51 -13.21
C SER A 79 25.29 11.67 -13.63
N PHE A 80 25.89 12.81 -14.01
CA PHE A 80 25.19 14.04 -14.40
C PHE A 80 24.01 13.73 -15.34
N PRO A 81 22.75 14.03 -14.96
CA PRO A 81 21.59 13.79 -15.81
C PRO A 81 21.64 14.70 -17.04
N ALA A 82 21.49 14.13 -18.24
CA ALA A 82 21.60 14.88 -19.49
C ALA A 82 20.63 16.09 -19.57
N PHE A 83 19.45 15.98 -18.97
CA PHE A 83 18.44 17.05 -18.97
C PHE A 83 18.83 18.27 -18.12
N ASP A 84 19.54 18.09 -17.01
CA ASP A 84 19.95 19.22 -16.15
C ASP A 84 21.01 20.11 -16.83
N THR A 85 21.61 19.63 -17.93
CA THR A 85 22.55 20.42 -18.74
C THR A 85 21.82 21.34 -19.72
N ILE A 86 20.64 20.93 -20.20
CA ILE A 86 19.87 21.63 -21.24
C ILE A 86 18.68 22.41 -20.69
N LEU A 87 18.15 22.03 -19.53
CA LEU A 87 17.11 22.77 -18.80
C LEU A 87 17.76 23.77 -17.85
N ASN A 88 17.10 24.90 -17.61
CA ASN A 88 17.55 25.91 -16.65
C ASN A 88 17.24 25.48 -15.21
N SER A 89 17.81 24.34 -14.80
CA SER A 89 17.61 23.76 -13.49
C SER A 89 18.31 24.59 -12.42
N HIS A 90 17.55 25.10 -11.46
CA HIS A 90 18.12 25.90 -10.37
C HIS A 90 19.15 25.08 -9.57
N SER A 91 20.36 25.60 -9.41
CA SER A 91 21.51 24.85 -8.86
C SER A 91 21.31 24.40 -7.40
N SER A 92 20.56 25.15 -6.60
CA SER A 92 20.18 24.75 -5.24
C SER A 92 19.22 23.55 -5.22
N ARG A 93 18.49 23.30 -6.32
CA ARG A 93 17.48 22.24 -6.46
C ARG A 93 18.06 20.94 -7.03
N LEU A 94 19.20 21.01 -7.74
CA LEU A 94 19.92 19.86 -8.32
C LEU A 94 20.28 18.76 -7.29
N HIS A 95 20.29 19.10 -6.01
CA HIS A 95 20.60 18.18 -4.91
C HIS A 95 19.42 17.96 -3.94
N ALA A 96 18.20 18.39 -4.30
CA ALA A 96 17.02 18.38 -3.44
C ALA A 96 15.70 18.21 -4.25
N PRO A 97 15.42 17.04 -4.87
CA PRO A 97 14.24 16.85 -5.71
C PRO A 97 12.94 16.83 -4.88
N LEU A 98 12.64 15.79 -4.11
CA LEU A 98 11.48 15.78 -3.20
C LEU A 98 11.80 15.04 -1.89
N SER A 99 11.19 15.47 -0.79
CA SER A 99 11.35 14.91 0.56
C SER A 99 9.99 14.87 1.28
N TRP A 100 9.97 14.31 2.50
CA TRP A 100 8.77 14.27 3.35
C TRP A 100 8.20 15.65 3.71
N GLU A 101 9.00 16.71 3.58
CA GLU A 101 8.55 18.10 3.70
C GLU A 101 7.59 18.47 2.56
N HIS A 102 7.82 17.90 1.37
CA HIS A 102 7.12 18.25 0.14
C HIS A 102 5.94 17.33 -0.16
N ALA A 103 5.95 16.08 0.32
CA ALA A 103 4.81 15.16 0.22
C ALA A 103 4.96 13.96 1.15
N SER A 104 3.89 13.18 1.32
CA SER A 104 3.91 11.94 2.07
C SER A 104 4.76 10.86 1.37
N GLN A 105 5.29 9.90 2.13
CA GLN A 105 6.09 8.80 1.57
C GLN A 105 5.35 8.03 0.47
N GLU A 106 4.04 7.83 0.59
CA GLU A 106 3.21 7.18 -0.43
C GLU A 106 3.15 7.96 -1.73
N THR A 107 2.96 9.27 -1.65
CA THR A 107 3.02 10.15 -2.82
C THR A 107 4.40 10.09 -3.48
N LEU A 108 5.47 10.10 -2.69
CA LEU A 108 6.83 9.98 -3.22
C LEU A 108 7.08 8.59 -3.86
N ASP A 109 6.64 7.51 -3.21
CA ASP A 109 6.73 6.13 -3.72
C ASP A 109 5.88 5.93 -4.98
N GLY A 110 4.72 6.58 -5.03
CA GLY A 110 3.77 6.58 -6.14
C GLY A 110 4.33 7.33 -7.35
N LEU A 111 4.81 8.57 -7.16
CA LEU A 111 5.39 9.40 -8.22
C LEU A 111 6.68 8.80 -8.79
N VAL A 112 7.56 8.26 -7.95
CA VAL A 112 8.77 7.56 -8.42
C VAL A 112 8.42 6.23 -9.09
N GLY A 113 7.46 5.52 -8.51
CA GLY A 113 7.03 4.21 -8.97
C GLY A 113 6.28 4.26 -10.29
N ALA A 114 5.49 5.29 -10.55
CA ALA A 114 4.67 5.42 -11.75
C ALA A 114 5.46 6.06 -12.91
N GLY A 115 5.69 5.27 -13.96
CA GLY A 115 6.18 5.77 -15.25
C GLY A 115 5.03 6.17 -16.16
N SER A 116 4.01 5.32 -16.23
CA SER A 116 2.85 5.49 -17.11
C SER A 116 1.55 5.49 -16.33
N VAL A 117 0.58 6.28 -16.77
CA VAL A 117 -0.73 6.44 -16.12
C VAL A 117 -1.85 6.09 -17.09
N SER A 118 -2.83 5.30 -16.65
CA SER A 118 -4.04 5.05 -17.43
C SER A 118 -4.80 6.34 -17.61
N THR A 119 -5.15 6.70 -18.83
CA THR A 119 -6.08 7.82 -19.07
C THR A 119 -7.53 7.32 -18.94
N TRP A 120 -8.46 8.21 -18.59
CA TRP A 120 -9.83 7.88 -18.15
C TRP A 120 -10.54 6.81 -18.99
N HIS A 121 -11.34 5.96 -18.32
CA HIS A 121 -12.13 4.89 -18.93
C HIS A 121 -13.59 5.34 -19.11
N GLY A 122 -14.16 5.19 -20.30
CA GLY A 122 -15.58 5.39 -20.56
C GLY A 122 -16.50 4.45 -19.78
N GLU A 123 -17.81 4.57 -19.98
CA GLU A 123 -18.77 3.62 -19.39
C GLU A 123 -18.32 2.16 -19.61
N LEU A 124 -18.66 1.30 -18.63
CA LEU A 124 -18.40 -0.15 -18.64
C LEU A 124 -18.85 -0.75 -19.98
N GLY A 125 -17.88 -1.07 -20.86
CA GLY A 125 -18.13 -1.63 -22.20
C GLY A 125 -17.34 -0.95 -23.33
N THR A 126 -16.75 0.22 -23.08
CA THR A 126 -15.86 0.90 -24.03
C THR A 126 -14.41 0.42 -23.89
N ARG A 127 -13.64 0.43 -24.99
CA ARG A 127 -12.22 0.01 -24.97
C ARG A 127 -11.42 0.96 -24.05
N PRO A 128 -10.52 0.45 -23.19
CA PRO A 128 -9.71 1.28 -22.32
C PRO A 128 -8.85 2.26 -23.13
N ARG A 129 -8.78 3.53 -22.72
CA ARG A 129 -7.82 4.48 -23.29
C ARG A 129 -6.39 4.01 -22.94
N PRO A 130 -5.41 4.20 -23.86
CA PRO A 130 -4.04 3.80 -23.60
C PRO A 130 -3.43 4.58 -22.43
N ALA A 131 -2.46 3.93 -21.79
CA ALA A 131 -1.60 4.57 -20.81
C ALA A 131 -0.75 5.68 -21.45
N VAL A 132 -0.29 6.64 -20.65
CA VAL A 132 0.64 7.68 -21.08
C VAL A 132 1.81 7.73 -20.11
N GLU A 133 3.05 7.70 -20.60
CA GLU A 133 4.26 7.92 -19.80
C GLU A 133 4.43 9.43 -19.56
N LEU A 134 4.48 9.86 -18.29
CA LEU A 134 4.40 11.29 -17.96
C LEU A 134 5.77 11.98 -17.82
N SER A 135 6.87 11.25 -17.94
CA SER A 135 8.19 11.82 -17.70
C SER A 135 8.58 12.89 -18.71
N HIS A 136 8.26 12.70 -20.00
CA HIS A 136 8.48 13.73 -21.02
C HIS A 136 7.50 14.90 -20.90
N VAL A 137 6.30 14.67 -20.36
CA VAL A 137 5.39 15.76 -19.96
C VAL A 137 6.05 16.64 -18.90
N TRP A 138 6.67 16.05 -17.88
CA TRP A 138 7.39 16.81 -16.84
C TRP A 138 8.68 17.46 -17.33
N VAL A 139 9.38 16.87 -18.30
CA VAL A 139 10.51 17.53 -18.98
C VAL A 139 10.04 18.79 -19.73
N CYS A 140 8.93 18.69 -20.47
CA CYS A 140 8.34 19.84 -21.18
C CYS A 140 7.77 20.88 -20.21
N ALA A 141 7.17 20.47 -19.09
CA ALA A 141 6.70 21.36 -18.04
C ALA A 141 7.84 22.15 -17.40
N ASP A 142 8.95 21.49 -17.04
CA ASP A 142 10.15 22.16 -16.52
C ASP A 142 10.73 23.14 -17.55
N ALA A 143 10.81 22.72 -18.81
CA ALA A 143 11.28 23.59 -19.91
C ALA A 143 10.40 24.83 -20.10
N ALA A 144 9.07 24.68 -20.03
CA ALA A 144 8.10 25.77 -20.15
C ALA A 144 8.19 26.75 -18.96
N LEU A 145 8.27 26.22 -17.73
CA LEU A 145 8.16 27.01 -16.52
C LEU A 145 9.50 27.63 -16.07
N ASN A 146 10.61 26.91 -16.25
CA ASN A 146 11.94 27.36 -15.80
C ASN A 146 12.86 27.75 -16.96
N GLY A 147 12.54 27.37 -18.20
CA GLY A 147 13.30 27.73 -19.40
C GLY A 147 14.46 26.78 -19.73
N LEU A 148 15.20 27.13 -20.79
CA LEU A 148 16.33 26.36 -21.30
C LEU A 148 17.67 26.97 -20.85
N ALA A 149 18.66 26.11 -20.58
CA ALA A 149 20.03 26.52 -20.27
C ALA A 149 20.84 26.84 -21.54
N THR A 150 22.01 27.46 -21.38
CA THR A 150 22.91 27.81 -22.50
C THR A 150 23.31 26.61 -23.35
N ALA A 151 23.42 25.41 -22.78
CA ALA A 151 23.74 24.22 -23.57
C ALA A 151 22.63 23.85 -24.58
N ALA A 152 21.37 24.21 -24.30
CA ALA A 152 20.28 24.04 -25.26
C ALA A 152 20.41 24.99 -26.46
N VAL A 153 21.08 26.15 -26.31
CA VAL A 153 21.42 27.03 -27.44
C VAL A 153 22.44 26.36 -28.36
N ALA A 154 23.36 25.57 -27.83
CA ALA A 154 24.25 24.77 -28.67
C ALA A 154 23.51 23.64 -29.39
N LEU A 155 22.49 23.06 -28.74
CA LEU A 155 21.62 22.04 -29.32
C LEU A 155 20.76 22.61 -30.47
N SER A 156 20.24 23.85 -30.31
CA SER A 156 19.38 24.51 -31.28
C SER A 156 20.05 24.80 -32.63
N VAL A 157 21.38 24.80 -32.69
CA VAL A 157 22.15 24.90 -33.95
C VAL A 157 21.99 23.64 -34.81
N ARG A 158 21.62 22.50 -34.22
CA ARG A 158 21.51 21.21 -34.91
C ARG A 158 20.10 20.67 -34.98
N THR A 159 19.30 20.85 -33.94
CA THR A 159 17.93 20.32 -33.86
C THR A 159 17.06 21.20 -32.97
N ASP A 160 15.74 21.13 -33.13
CA ASP A 160 14.84 21.82 -32.22
C ASP A 160 14.98 21.22 -30.79
N PRO A 161 15.27 22.03 -29.76
CA PRO A 161 15.53 21.51 -28.43
C PRO A 161 14.29 20.87 -27.79
N TYR A 162 13.08 21.36 -28.08
CA TYR A 162 11.84 20.81 -27.52
C TYR A 162 11.50 19.48 -28.17
N GLY A 163 11.65 19.38 -29.49
CA GLY A 163 11.54 18.11 -30.20
C GLY A 163 12.57 17.09 -29.73
N ALA A 164 13.81 17.51 -29.48
CA ALA A 164 14.88 16.62 -29.02
C ALA A 164 14.70 16.13 -27.58
N MET A 165 13.91 16.83 -26.77
CA MET A 165 13.52 16.42 -25.41
C MET A 165 12.20 15.63 -25.37
N SER A 166 11.57 15.42 -26.53
CA SER A 166 10.32 14.67 -26.67
C SER A 166 10.44 13.71 -27.88
N TRP A 167 9.51 13.76 -28.82
CA TRP A 167 9.31 12.77 -29.87
C TRP A 167 10.50 12.57 -30.83
N THR A 168 11.23 13.63 -31.25
CA THR A 168 12.36 13.43 -32.17
C THR A 168 13.56 12.82 -31.46
N GLY A 169 13.78 13.18 -30.20
CA GLY A 169 14.83 12.61 -29.37
C GLY A 169 14.58 11.14 -29.09
N ASP A 170 13.32 10.80 -28.81
CA ASP A 170 12.94 9.43 -28.53
C ASP A 170 13.04 8.53 -29.76
N LEU A 171 12.49 8.95 -30.91
CA LEU A 171 12.67 8.24 -32.18
C LEU A 171 14.15 8.12 -32.59
N ALA A 172 14.97 9.12 -32.30
CA ALA A 172 16.41 9.07 -32.53
C ALA A 172 17.11 8.07 -31.60
N SER A 173 16.59 7.88 -30.39
CA SER A 173 17.08 6.89 -29.43
C SER A 173 16.95 5.46 -29.97
N TRP A 174 15.88 5.17 -30.74
CA TRP A 174 15.67 3.86 -31.36
C TRP A 174 16.70 3.56 -32.42
N TRP A 175 17.00 4.54 -33.26
CA TRP A 175 18.06 4.41 -34.24
C TRP A 175 19.41 4.11 -33.57
N ARG A 176 19.71 4.78 -32.45
CA ARG A 176 20.91 4.46 -31.64
C ARG A 176 20.86 3.05 -31.05
N GLY A 177 19.69 2.59 -30.60
CA GLY A 177 19.46 1.22 -30.13
C GLY A 177 19.78 0.18 -31.20
N TYR A 178 19.18 0.32 -32.39
CA TYR A 178 19.49 -0.47 -33.58
C TYR A 178 21.00 -0.47 -33.88
N ASN A 179 21.61 0.72 -33.94
CA ASN A 179 23.00 0.86 -34.31
C ASN A 179 23.95 0.20 -33.29
N ARG A 180 23.63 0.27 -31.98
CA ARG A 180 24.36 -0.48 -30.94
C ARG A 180 24.23 -2.00 -31.13
N ALA A 181 23.02 -2.50 -31.40
CA ALA A 181 22.80 -3.92 -31.66
C ALA A 181 23.59 -4.39 -32.90
N ARG A 182 23.56 -3.60 -33.98
CA ARG A 182 24.34 -3.82 -35.20
C ARG A 182 25.84 -3.90 -34.90
N LYS A 183 26.39 -2.92 -34.17
CA LYS A 183 27.81 -2.89 -33.78
C LYS A 183 28.20 -4.10 -32.93
N LYS A 184 27.36 -4.45 -31.95
CA LYS A 184 27.57 -5.64 -31.11
C LYS A 184 27.62 -6.91 -31.94
N ALA A 185 26.69 -7.10 -32.88
CA ALA A 185 26.67 -8.26 -33.77
C ALA A 185 27.92 -8.34 -34.66
N LYS A 186 28.36 -7.18 -35.20
CA LYS A 186 29.61 -7.06 -35.96
C LYS A 186 30.83 -7.46 -35.12
N ASP A 187 30.91 -6.98 -33.88
CA ASP A 187 32.00 -7.29 -32.96
C ASP A 187 32.01 -8.77 -32.51
N GLU A 188 30.84 -9.37 -32.33
CA GLU A 188 30.68 -10.80 -32.03
C GLU A 188 31.11 -11.68 -33.21
N ALA A 189 30.72 -11.32 -34.44
CA ALA A 189 31.14 -12.00 -35.65
C ALA A 189 32.67 -11.95 -35.82
N ARG A 190 33.25 -10.76 -35.63
CA ARG A 190 34.71 -10.54 -35.67
C ARG A 190 35.43 -11.39 -34.62
N ARG A 191 34.93 -11.43 -33.38
CA ARG A 191 35.50 -12.27 -32.30
C ARG A 191 35.40 -13.76 -32.59
N ALA A 192 34.38 -14.18 -33.32
CA ALA A 192 34.19 -15.56 -33.77
C ALA A 192 34.97 -15.91 -35.05
N GLY A 193 35.79 -14.99 -35.61
CA GLY A 193 36.52 -15.19 -36.86
C GLY A 193 35.62 -15.33 -38.09
N ARG A 194 34.37 -14.87 -38.03
CA ARG A 194 33.42 -14.90 -39.13
C ARG A 194 33.42 -13.57 -39.88
N GLU A 195 33.28 -13.64 -41.20
CA GLU A 195 33.02 -12.46 -42.01
C GLU A 195 31.62 -11.92 -41.69
N TRP A 196 31.50 -10.61 -41.50
CA TRP A 196 30.24 -9.94 -41.26
C TRP A 196 29.98 -8.99 -42.41
N THR A 197 28.93 -9.26 -43.17
CA THR A 197 28.44 -8.39 -44.23
C THR A 197 27.18 -7.69 -43.74
N GLU A 198 27.09 -6.37 -44.00
CA GLU A 198 25.81 -5.70 -43.88
C GLU A 198 24.86 -6.34 -44.91
N PRO A 199 23.62 -6.69 -44.53
CA PRO A 199 22.64 -7.17 -45.49
C PRO A 199 22.45 -6.11 -46.60
N THR A 200 21.84 -6.36 -47.77
CA THR A 200 21.59 -5.27 -48.77
C THR A 200 20.29 -5.43 -49.57
N ASP A 201 19.55 -6.52 -49.40
CA ASP A 201 18.30 -6.81 -50.13
C ASP A 201 17.05 -6.71 -49.21
N PRO A 202 15.82 -6.62 -49.77
CA PRO A 202 14.59 -6.52 -48.97
C PRO A 202 14.29 -7.73 -48.06
N ALA A 203 14.68 -8.95 -48.43
CA ALA A 203 14.55 -10.13 -47.57
C ALA A 203 15.53 -10.07 -46.37
N SER A 204 16.62 -9.34 -46.56
CA SER A 204 17.71 -9.15 -45.61
C SER A 204 17.45 -8.02 -44.59
N LEU A 205 16.36 -7.26 -44.75
CA LEU A 205 15.87 -6.28 -43.76
C LEU A 205 15.20 -6.92 -42.54
N ALA A 206 14.83 -8.20 -42.58
CA ALA A 206 14.16 -8.89 -41.48
C ALA A 206 14.94 -8.85 -40.15
N VAL A 207 16.26 -9.06 -40.19
CA VAL A 207 17.13 -9.01 -39.01
C VAL A 207 17.29 -7.58 -38.46
N PRO A 208 17.64 -6.58 -39.29
CA PRO A 208 17.62 -5.17 -38.92
C PRO A 208 16.30 -4.68 -38.35
N LEU A 209 15.16 -5.09 -38.94
CA LEU A 209 13.82 -4.78 -38.43
C LEU A 209 13.60 -5.43 -37.08
N GLY A 210 14.01 -6.69 -36.87
CA GLY A 210 13.95 -7.33 -35.56
C GLY A 210 14.79 -6.61 -34.49
N TRP A 211 15.97 -6.07 -34.86
CA TRP A 211 16.76 -5.23 -33.95
C TRP A 211 16.10 -3.88 -33.68
N LEU A 212 15.51 -3.25 -34.69
CA LEU A 212 14.74 -2.03 -34.52
C LEU A 212 13.52 -2.29 -33.63
N ASP A 213 12.79 -3.40 -33.83
CA ASP A 213 11.63 -3.77 -33.02
C ASP A 213 12.02 -4.08 -31.58
N ALA A 214 13.19 -4.69 -31.35
CA ALA A 214 13.74 -4.86 -30.01
C ALA A 214 14.17 -3.53 -29.38
N ALA A 215 14.67 -2.58 -30.17
CA ALA A 215 15.01 -1.24 -29.71
C ALA A 215 13.75 -0.41 -29.41
N ALA A 216 12.75 -0.47 -30.29
CA ALA A 216 11.43 0.14 -30.14
C ALA A 216 10.63 -0.51 -29.01
N GLY A 217 10.87 -1.78 -28.68
CA GLY A 217 10.34 -2.41 -27.48
C GLY A 217 10.78 -1.76 -26.16
N ASN A 218 11.75 -0.82 -26.19
CA ASN A 218 12.11 0.02 -25.05
C ASN A 218 11.30 1.35 -24.98
N CYS A 219 10.56 1.72 -26.03
CA CYS A 219 9.60 2.83 -26.06
C CYS A 219 8.24 2.30 -26.48
N ALA A 220 7.44 1.96 -25.48
CA ALA A 220 6.09 1.54 -25.71
C ALA A 220 5.21 2.73 -26.15
N THR A 221 4.03 2.44 -26.69
CA THR A 221 3.14 3.48 -27.24
C THR A 221 2.79 4.56 -26.21
N ASP A 222 2.71 4.20 -24.93
CA ASP A 222 2.53 5.13 -23.83
C ASP A 222 3.62 6.20 -23.74
N ASP A 223 4.88 5.86 -24.04
CA ASP A 223 6.00 6.81 -24.08
C ASP A 223 5.83 7.84 -25.21
N MET A 224 5.53 7.35 -26.42
CA MET A 224 5.26 8.24 -27.57
C MET A 224 4.03 9.13 -27.35
N LEU A 225 3.00 8.61 -26.67
CA LEU A 225 1.85 9.43 -26.28
C LEU A 225 2.26 10.50 -25.27
N GLY A 226 3.16 10.18 -24.35
CA GLY A 226 3.75 11.12 -23.38
C GLY A 226 4.54 12.23 -24.06
N ASP A 227 5.35 11.89 -25.06
CA ASP A 227 6.08 12.84 -25.89
C ASP A 227 5.16 13.82 -26.61
N MET A 228 4.09 13.28 -27.22
CA MET A 228 3.09 14.10 -27.89
C MET A 228 2.39 15.03 -26.90
N ASP A 229 1.94 14.49 -25.78
CA ASP A 229 1.22 15.24 -24.75
C ASP A 229 2.10 16.33 -24.11
N GLY A 230 3.40 16.06 -23.92
CA GLY A 230 4.36 17.05 -23.43
C GLY A 230 4.45 18.27 -24.35
N ILE A 231 4.57 18.05 -25.66
CA ILE A 231 4.57 19.13 -26.67
C ILE A 231 3.22 19.86 -26.70
N LEU A 232 2.12 19.14 -26.56
CA LEU A 232 0.77 19.70 -26.56
C LEU A 232 0.51 20.65 -25.40
N LEU A 233 0.93 20.24 -24.20
CA LEU A 233 0.68 20.95 -22.95
C LEU A 233 1.70 22.05 -22.67
N MET A 234 2.83 22.07 -23.37
CA MET A 234 3.89 23.06 -23.16
C MET A 234 3.41 24.52 -23.16
N PRO A 235 2.60 24.99 -24.14
CA PRO A 235 2.08 26.37 -24.11
C PRO A 235 1.09 26.62 -22.97
N GLU A 236 0.45 25.56 -22.47
CA GLU A 236 -0.54 25.64 -21.40
C GLU A 236 0.16 25.74 -20.03
N PHE A 237 1.33 25.11 -19.88
CA PHE A 237 2.20 25.30 -18.72
C PHE A 237 2.71 26.75 -18.61
N GLU A 238 3.07 27.38 -19.72
CA GLU A 238 3.50 28.80 -19.74
C GLU A 238 2.38 29.76 -19.33
N ALA A 239 1.12 29.34 -19.49
CA ALA A 239 -0.08 30.16 -19.26
C ALA A 239 -0.82 29.82 -17.96
N LEU A 240 -0.23 29.02 -17.06
CA LEU A 240 -0.86 28.66 -15.80
C LEU A 240 -1.22 29.89 -14.96
N ASP A 241 -2.42 29.86 -14.37
CA ASP A 241 -2.85 30.87 -13.40
C ASP A 241 -2.20 30.57 -12.03
N PRO A 242 -1.23 31.39 -11.56
CA PRO A 242 -0.56 31.15 -10.29
C PRO A 242 -1.47 31.40 -9.07
N SER A 243 -2.69 31.91 -9.27
CA SER A 243 -3.66 32.11 -8.18
C SER A 243 -4.41 30.83 -7.78
N LEU A 244 -4.39 29.80 -8.62
CA LEU A 244 -4.98 28.50 -8.31
C LEU A 244 -4.14 27.76 -7.26
N SER A 245 -4.80 26.91 -6.46
CA SER A 245 -4.11 26.11 -5.43
C SER A 245 -3.30 24.95 -6.01
N THR A 246 -3.75 24.40 -7.14
CA THR A 246 -3.20 23.20 -7.79
C THR A 246 -3.21 23.32 -9.32
N PRO A 247 -2.60 24.36 -9.91
CA PRO A 247 -2.71 24.66 -11.34
C PRO A 247 -2.20 23.55 -12.28
N LEU A 248 -1.10 22.85 -11.92
CA LEU A 248 -0.60 21.73 -12.71
C LEU A 248 -1.59 20.56 -12.69
N THR A 249 -2.09 20.21 -11.49
CA THR A 249 -3.06 19.13 -11.35
C THR A 249 -4.34 19.42 -12.12
N ASP A 250 -4.86 20.65 -12.05
CA ASP A 250 -6.11 21.02 -12.70
C ASP A 250 -6.00 21.00 -14.23
N LEU A 251 -4.86 21.44 -14.78
CA LEU A 251 -4.57 21.32 -16.22
C LEU A 251 -4.55 19.85 -16.67
N LEU A 252 -3.81 19.00 -15.97
CA LEU A 252 -3.70 17.57 -16.30
C LEU A 252 -5.06 16.85 -16.16
N ARG A 253 -5.83 17.18 -15.12
CA ARG A 253 -7.19 16.66 -14.91
C ARG A 253 -8.11 17.04 -16.06
N GLY A 254 -8.09 18.29 -16.49
CA GLY A 254 -8.87 18.77 -17.63
C GLY A 254 -8.50 18.09 -18.95
N TYR A 255 -7.21 17.79 -19.15
CA TYR A 255 -6.73 17.18 -20.39
C TYR A 255 -6.98 15.67 -20.49
N TYR A 256 -6.81 14.93 -19.38
CA TYR A 256 -6.90 13.47 -19.34
C TYR A 256 -8.24 12.91 -18.83
N GLY A 257 -9.06 13.77 -18.23
CA GLY A 257 -10.32 13.40 -17.58
C GLY A 257 -11.45 12.97 -18.54
N PRO A 258 -12.70 12.97 -18.05
CA PRO A 258 -13.87 12.68 -18.85
C PRO A 258 -14.02 13.72 -19.97
N SER A 259 -14.38 13.26 -21.17
CA SER A 259 -14.59 14.15 -22.31
C SER A 259 -15.80 15.07 -22.07
N PRO A 260 -15.71 16.38 -22.32
CA PRO A 260 -16.85 17.30 -22.20
C PRO A 260 -17.90 17.13 -23.31
N ALA A 261 -17.66 16.29 -24.33
CA ALA A 261 -18.62 16.05 -25.40
C ALA A 261 -19.84 15.25 -24.90
N ALA A 262 -21.03 15.82 -25.04
CA ALA A 262 -22.28 15.12 -24.74
C ALA A 262 -22.43 13.90 -25.66
N THR A 263 -22.80 12.75 -25.07
CA THR A 263 -23.03 11.48 -25.78
C THR A 263 -23.87 11.70 -27.04
N GLY A 264 -23.29 11.47 -28.21
CA GLY A 264 -23.98 11.53 -29.51
C GLY A 264 -23.59 12.67 -30.46
N THR A 265 -22.66 13.55 -30.09
CA THR A 265 -22.09 14.57 -31.00
C THR A 265 -20.63 14.26 -31.36
N ALA A 266 -20.22 14.56 -32.59
CA ALA A 266 -18.83 14.43 -33.00
C ALA A 266 -17.94 15.35 -32.14
N PRO A 267 -16.81 14.86 -31.60
CA PRO A 267 -15.96 15.67 -30.74
C PRO A 267 -15.40 16.88 -31.50
N ASP A 268 -15.45 18.07 -30.88
CA ASP A 268 -14.79 19.26 -31.42
C ASP A 268 -13.27 19.07 -31.32
N ARG A 269 -12.63 18.82 -32.46
CA ARG A 269 -11.19 18.52 -32.59
C ARG A 269 -10.27 19.67 -32.17
N ARG A 270 -10.82 20.84 -31.89
CA ARG A 270 -10.08 22.03 -31.43
C ARG A 270 -9.91 22.06 -29.92
N VAL A 271 -10.74 21.33 -29.17
CA VAL A 271 -10.70 21.27 -27.70
C VAL A 271 -9.42 20.59 -27.26
N LEU A 272 -8.70 21.22 -26.32
CA LEU A 272 -7.51 20.67 -25.68
C LEU A 272 -7.91 19.50 -24.78
N HIS A 273 -7.88 18.30 -25.35
CA HIS A 273 -8.24 17.08 -24.66
C HIS A 273 -7.52 15.90 -25.30
N SER A 274 -7.20 14.90 -24.49
CA SER A 274 -6.44 13.72 -24.91
C SER A 274 -7.13 12.87 -25.99
N ASP A 275 -8.45 13.00 -26.17
CA ASP A 275 -9.18 12.40 -27.30
C ASP A 275 -8.78 12.99 -28.66
N ASN A 276 -8.40 14.28 -28.68
CA ASN A 276 -8.04 15.02 -29.89
C ASN A 276 -6.53 15.06 -30.11
N ARG A 277 -5.73 14.33 -29.31
CA ARG A 277 -4.27 14.52 -29.23
C ARG A 277 -3.55 14.43 -30.58
N PHE A 278 -3.98 13.58 -31.50
CA PHE A 278 -3.33 13.45 -32.82
C PHE A 278 -3.54 14.68 -33.69
N HIS A 279 -4.77 15.20 -33.73
CA HIS A 279 -5.11 16.45 -34.41
C HIS A 279 -4.34 17.63 -33.79
N LEU A 280 -4.33 17.71 -32.47
CA LEU A 280 -3.64 18.76 -31.75
C LEU A 280 -2.11 18.68 -31.95
N PHE A 281 -1.54 17.47 -31.89
CA PHE A 281 -0.09 17.26 -31.90
C PHE A 281 0.48 17.67 -33.23
N VAL A 282 -0.09 17.19 -34.34
CA VAL A 282 0.41 17.56 -35.68
C VAL A 282 0.34 19.08 -35.89
N ARG A 283 -0.69 19.75 -35.34
CA ARG A 283 -0.82 21.21 -35.39
C ARG A 283 0.25 21.95 -34.58
N ARG A 284 0.64 21.41 -33.42
CA ARG A 284 1.53 22.05 -32.44
C ARG A 284 2.95 21.49 -32.43
N ALA A 285 3.25 20.47 -33.22
CA ALA A 285 4.51 19.74 -33.20
C ALA A 285 5.71 20.67 -33.33
N ARG A 286 6.71 20.46 -32.47
CA ARG A 286 8.03 21.09 -32.58
C ARG A 286 9.08 20.01 -32.71
N PRO A 287 9.90 20.02 -33.78
CA PRO A 287 9.77 20.86 -34.98
C PRO A 287 8.49 20.53 -35.79
N ALA A 288 8.08 21.44 -36.68
CA ALA A 288 6.81 21.34 -37.39
C ALA A 288 6.72 20.14 -38.34
N ILE A 289 5.55 19.49 -38.35
CA ILE A 289 5.21 18.40 -39.28
C ILE A 289 4.34 18.97 -40.41
N PRO A 290 4.68 18.78 -41.70
CA PRO A 290 3.88 19.27 -42.82
C PRO A 290 2.45 18.70 -42.88
N HIS A 291 1.45 19.58 -42.74
CA HIS A 291 0.04 19.22 -42.72
C HIS A 291 -0.85 20.28 -43.36
N THR A 292 -2.09 19.90 -43.69
CA THR A 292 -3.20 20.84 -43.94
C THR A 292 -4.14 20.85 -42.73
N TYR A 293 -4.78 22.00 -42.48
CA TYR A 293 -5.69 22.21 -41.35
C TYR A 293 -6.99 22.87 -41.80
N ASP A 294 -8.11 22.24 -41.46
CA ASP A 294 -9.44 22.83 -41.61
C ASP A 294 -9.88 23.51 -40.30
N VAL A 295 -9.93 24.84 -40.31
CA VAL A 295 -10.30 25.67 -39.17
C VAL A 295 -11.72 25.44 -38.67
N THR A 296 -12.61 24.94 -39.54
CA THR A 296 -14.04 24.76 -39.24
C THR A 296 -14.25 23.46 -38.47
N THR A 297 -13.64 22.38 -38.95
CA THR A 297 -13.79 21.04 -38.38
C THR A 297 -12.70 20.68 -37.37
N GLY A 298 -11.61 21.45 -37.32
CA GLY A 298 -10.42 21.12 -36.56
C GLY A 298 -9.63 19.94 -37.14
N THR A 299 -9.96 19.50 -38.37
CA THR A 299 -9.36 18.32 -38.99
C THR A 299 -7.95 18.64 -39.50
N VAL A 300 -7.05 17.66 -39.35
CA VAL A 300 -5.66 17.74 -39.78
C VAL A 300 -5.36 16.57 -40.71
N THR A 301 -4.67 16.84 -41.81
CA THR A 301 -4.21 15.82 -42.77
C THR A 301 -2.73 15.99 -43.04
N LEU A 302 -1.95 14.93 -42.90
CA LEU A 302 -0.52 14.95 -43.25
C LEU A 302 -0.36 15.13 -44.76
N THR A 303 0.57 16.00 -45.17
CA THR A 303 0.93 16.15 -46.58
C THR A 303 1.86 15.03 -47.05
N GLU A 304 2.08 14.93 -48.36
CA GLU A 304 3.06 13.99 -48.94
C GLU A 304 4.51 14.22 -48.45
N TYR A 305 4.84 15.43 -47.96
CA TYR A 305 6.17 15.78 -47.45
C TYR A 305 6.39 15.40 -45.98
N ALA A 306 5.36 14.90 -45.29
CA ALA A 306 5.44 14.64 -43.85
C ALA A 306 6.53 13.63 -43.48
N GLU A 307 6.61 12.51 -44.20
CA GLU A 307 7.58 11.44 -43.95
C GLU A 307 9.03 11.92 -44.10
N ILE A 308 9.33 12.62 -45.21
CA ILE A 308 10.68 13.14 -45.50
C ILE A 308 11.10 14.16 -44.43
N THR A 309 10.17 14.99 -43.99
CA THR A 309 10.43 16.02 -42.97
C THR A 309 10.62 15.42 -41.59
N ILE A 310 9.80 14.42 -41.21
CA ILE A 310 9.99 13.63 -39.99
C ILE A 310 11.38 12.97 -39.99
N ALA A 311 11.77 12.32 -41.08
CA ALA A 311 13.08 11.68 -41.19
C ALA A 311 14.23 12.68 -41.01
N ALA A 312 14.11 13.89 -41.57
CA ALA A 312 15.11 14.94 -41.41
C ALA A 312 15.23 15.42 -39.96
N HIS A 313 14.10 15.60 -39.27
CA HIS A 313 14.07 16.02 -37.87
C HIS A 313 14.66 14.97 -36.94
N VAL A 314 14.26 13.70 -37.08
CA VAL A 314 14.78 12.59 -36.27
C VAL A 314 16.28 12.37 -36.54
N ARG A 315 16.73 12.52 -37.79
CA ARG A 315 18.16 12.47 -38.13
C ARG A 315 18.94 13.57 -37.41
N SER A 316 18.44 14.80 -37.45
CA SER A 316 19.08 15.95 -36.79
C SER A 316 19.20 15.73 -35.27
N ALA A 317 18.17 15.16 -34.65
CA ALA A 317 18.20 14.76 -33.24
C ALA A 317 19.22 13.63 -32.98
N ALA A 318 19.30 12.61 -33.84
CA ALA A 318 20.28 11.53 -33.71
C ALA A 318 21.73 12.04 -33.79
N GLU A 319 22.04 12.95 -34.71
CA GLU A 319 23.35 13.59 -34.84
C GLU A 319 23.72 14.39 -33.59
N ALA A 320 22.75 15.13 -33.05
CA ALA A 320 22.95 15.90 -31.82
C ALA A 320 23.24 14.99 -30.61
N LEU A 321 22.49 13.88 -30.47
CA LEU A 321 22.69 12.90 -29.40
C LEU A 321 24.04 12.18 -29.51
N GLN A 322 24.51 11.85 -30.71
CA GLN A 322 25.85 11.29 -30.93
C GLN A 322 26.95 12.24 -30.48
N LEU A 323 26.82 13.53 -30.82
CA LEU A 323 27.78 14.57 -30.42
C LEU A 323 27.84 14.72 -28.89
N ALA A 324 26.67 14.77 -28.24
CA ALA A 324 26.56 14.90 -26.79
C ALA A 324 27.14 13.66 -26.06
N GLY A 325 26.97 12.47 -26.63
CA GLY A 325 27.54 11.21 -26.11
C GLY A 325 29.05 11.04 -26.32
N ARG A 326 29.73 12.02 -26.94
CA ARG A 326 31.13 11.94 -27.38
C ARG A 326 31.41 10.77 -28.35
N GLU A 327 30.42 10.35 -29.13
CA GLU A 327 30.55 9.33 -30.18
C GLU A 327 30.96 9.96 -31.53
N PHE A 328 31.97 10.84 -31.53
CA PHE A 328 32.32 11.77 -32.64
C PHE A 328 32.71 11.14 -34.00
N PHE A 329 32.69 9.81 -34.15
CA PHE A 329 33.24 9.12 -35.33
C PHE A 329 32.36 7.97 -35.87
N ASP A 330 31.05 8.04 -35.67
CA ASP A 330 30.13 7.00 -36.17
C ASP A 330 29.46 7.39 -37.50
N ASP A 331 30.09 7.01 -38.60
CA ASP A 331 29.55 7.15 -39.97
C ASP A 331 28.26 6.32 -40.20
N GLY A 332 27.83 5.57 -39.19
CA GLY A 332 26.66 4.69 -39.24
C GLY A 332 25.36 5.38 -39.65
N LEU A 333 25.18 6.67 -39.35
CA LEU A 333 23.99 7.42 -39.74
C LEU A 333 24.00 7.81 -41.24
N ALA A 334 25.19 8.13 -41.76
CA ALA A 334 25.39 8.47 -43.16
C ALA A 334 25.42 7.24 -44.08
N SER A 335 25.59 6.03 -43.52
CA SER A 335 25.62 4.78 -44.28
C SER A 335 24.26 4.52 -44.96
N PRO A 336 24.24 3.76 -46.08
CA PRO A 336 22.99 3.36 -46.73
C PRO A 336 21.98 2.72 -45.77
N TRP A 337 22.49 1.95 -44.80
CA TRP A 337 21.72 1.31 -43.73
C TRP A 337 21.18 2.26 -42.68
N GLY A 338 22.00 3.21 -42.23
CA GLY A 338 21.55 4.26 -41.32
C GLY A 338 20.39 5.06 -41.90
N LYS A 339 20.48 5.39 -43.20
CA LYS A 339 19.44 6.07 -43.97
C LYS A 339 18.18 5.22 -44.10
N ALA A 340 18.30 3.98 -44.56
CA ALA A 340 17.17 3.07 -44.72
C ALA A 340 16.41 2.85 -43.39
N MET A 341 17.14 2.70 -42.28
CA MET A 341 16.51 2.53 -40.97
C MET A 341 15.83 3.82 -40.48
N MET A 342 16.40 4.99 -40.79
CA MET A 342 15.75 6.27 -40.53
C MET A 342 14.45 6.43 -41.32
N ASP A 343 14.45 6.03 -42.59
CA ASP A 343 13.26 6.04 -43.44
C ASP A 343 12.18 5.11 -42.87
N VAL A 344 12.54 3.91 -42.39
CA VAL A 344 11.61 2.99 -41.72
C VAL A 344 11.00 3.62 -40.47
N ILE A 345 11.79 4.28 -39.61
CA ILE A 345 11.29 4.96 -38.41
C ILE A 345 10.30 6.06 -38.79
N ALA A 346 10.64 6.89 -39.79
CA ALA A 346 9.80 7.98 -40.25
C ALA A 346 8.49 7.50 -40.88
N ILE A 347 8.53 6.45 -41.72
CA ILE A 347 7.35 5.84 -42.34
C ILE A 347 6.41 5.29 -41.26
N ARG A 348 6.96 4.55 -40.28
CA ARG A 348 6.15 4.01 -39.19
C ARG A 348 5.50 5.12 -38.36
N PHE A 349 6.23 6.19 -38.06
CA PHE A 349 5.70 7.35 -37.31
C PHE A 349 4.65 8.14 -38.11
N ALA A 350 4.86 8.36 -39.40
CA ALA A 350 3.83 8.97 -40.23
C ALA A 350 2.56 8.09 -40.30
N GLN A 351 2.72 6.78 -40.43
CA GLN A 351 1.60 5.84 -40.41
C GLN A 351 0.86 5.87 -39.07
N PHE A 352 1.58 5.93 -37.96
CA PHE A 352 1.01 6.10 -36.62
C PHE A 352 0.04 7.27 -36.56
N LEU A 353 0.51 8.42 -37.04
CA LEU A 353 -0.25 9.66 -37.03
C LEU A 353 -1.46 9.56 -37.96
N ARG A 354 -1.30 8.98 -39.17
CA ARG A 354 -2.42 8.79 -40.11
C ARG A 354 -3.52 7.90 -39.53
N ASP A 355 -3.15 6.77 -38.93
CA ASP A 355 -4.12 5.84 -38.33
C ASP A 355 -4.88 6.51 -37.17
N GLY A 356 -4.17 7.30 -36.35
CA GLY A 356 -4.77 8.09 -35.27
C GLY A 356 -5.68 9.22 -35.74
N LEU A 357 -5.37 9.85 -36.88
CA LEU A 357 -6.18 10.92 -37.48
C LEU A 357 -7.43 10.40 -38.21
N ALA A 358 -7.42 9.14 -38.66
CA ALA A 358 -8.48 8.56 -39.48
C ALA A 358 -9.72 8.10 -38.70
N ALA A 359 -9.63 7.98 -37.37
CA ALA A 359 -10.72 7.55 -36.51
C ALA A 359 -11.14 8.68 -35.55
N ASP A 360 -12.39 8.69 -35.08
CA ASP A 360 -12.91 9.66 -34.07
C ASP A 360 -12.33 9.42 -32.65
N GLY A 361 -11.08 8.96 -32.59
CA GLY A 361 -10.44 8.35 -31.44
C GLY A 361 -9.50 7.22 -31.86
N TRP A 362 -8.53 6.90 -31.02
CA TRP A 362 -7.39 6.05 -31.34
C TRP A 362 -7.73 4.59 -31.69
N THR A 363 -6.96 3.96 -32.60
CA THR A 363 -6.98 2.50 -32.84
C THR A 363 -5.63 1.86 -32.49
N ILE A 364 -5.65 0.88 -31.56
CA ILE A 364 -4.49 0.02 -31.28
C ILE A 364 -4.25 -0.87 -32.51
N GLY A 365 -3.06 -0.83 -33.14
CA GLY A 365 -2.78 -1.81 -34.19
C GLY A 365 -1.50 -1.66 -35.01
N SER A 366 -0.92 -0.46 -35.17
CA SER A 366 0.19 -0.24 -36.13
C SER A 366 1.61 -0.26 -35.55
N TRP A 367 1.78 -0.48 -34.23
CA TRP A 367 3.08 -0.46 -33.54
C TRP A 367 3.37 -1.71 -32.68
N PRO A 368 4.64 -2.16 -32.58
CA PRO A 368 5.03 -3.20 -31.64
C PRO A 368 4.94 -2.68 -30.20
N VAL A 369 3.83 -2.98 -29.53
CA VAL A 369 3.58 -2.64 -28.13
C VAL A 369 4.22 -3.71 -27.24
N ALA A 370 5.20 -3.34 -26.41
CA ALA A 370 5.72 -4.22 -25.36
C ALA A 370 5.39 -3.67 -23.95
N PRO A 371 4.74 -4.45 -23.06
CA PRO A 371 3.94 -5.64 -23.33
C PRO A 371 2.45 -5.43 -23.04
N ARG A 372 1.68 -5.80 -24.06
CA ARG A 372 0.43 -6.57 -24.08
C ARG A 372 0.35 -7.72 -23.05
N ALA A 373 0.84 -7.58 -21.83
CA ALA A 373 0.81 -8.65 -20.84
C ALA A 373 -0.62 -9.04 -20.50
N LEU A 374 -1.56 -8.09 -20.60
CA LEU A 374 -2.98 -8.36 -20.45
C LEU A 374 -3.55 -9.18 -21.63
N ASP A 375 -3.01 -9.09 -22.84
CA ASP A 375 -3.44 -9.91 -23.99
C ASP A 375 -3.27 -11.41 -23.72
N THR A 376 -2.27 -11.78 -22.90
CA THR A 376 -2.11 -13.17 -22.43
C THR A 376 -3.37 -13.66 -21.72
N TYR A 377 -4.12 -12.74 -21.11
CA TYR A 377 -5.37 -12.98 -20.39
C TYR A 377 -6.58 -12.37 -21.13
N GLY A 378 -6.54 -12.33 -22.46
CA GLY A 378 -7.67 -11.87 -23.29
C GLY A 378 -7.82 -10.35 -23.37
N ALA A 379 -6.82 -9.59 -22.93
CA ALA A 379 -6.86 -8.12 -22.84
C ALA A 379 -7.96 -7.58 -21.91
N HIS A 380 -8.40 -8.40 -20.94
CA HIS A 380 -9.41 -8.02 -19.96
C HIS A 380 -8.82 -7.88 -18.55
N PRO A 381 -9.23 -6.83 -17.79
CA PRO A 381 -8.86 -6.73 -16.38
C PRO A 381 -9.69 -7.73 -15.56
N LEU A 382 -9.12 -8.89 -15.24
CA LEU A 382 -9.87 -9.95 -14.54
C LEU A 382 -10.14 -9.61 -13.08
N ARG A 383 -11.35 -9.89 -12.59
CA ARG A 383 -11.80 -9.54 -11.24
C ARG A 383 -12.75 -10.58 -10.66
N LEU A 384 -13.03 -10.45 -9.36
CA LEU A 384 -13.96 -11.34 -8.63
C LEU A 384 -15.30 -11.45 -9.36
N GLY A 385 -15.75 -12.69 -9.63
CA GLY A 385 -16.97 -12.99 -10.38
C GLY A 385 -16.79 -13.16 -11.89
N ASP A 386 -15.61 -12.95 -12.45
CA ASP A 386 -15.29 -13.34 -13.82
C ASP A 386 -15.24 -14.87 -13.95
N SER A 387 -15.56 -15.39 -15.13
CA SER A 387 -15.74 -16.83 -15.36
C SER A 387 -15.50 -17.17 -16.82
N ASP A 388 -14.61 -18.13 -17.05
CA ASP A 388 -14.32 -18.70 -18.37
C ASP A 388 -15.55 -19.41 -18.94
N ALA A 389 -16.31 -20.11 -18.09
CA ALA A 389 -17.52 -20.84 -18.51
C ALA A 389 -18.64 -19.89 -18.97
N ASP A 390 -18.75 -18.73 -18.33
CA ASP A 390 -19.78 -17.72 -18.64
C ASP A 390 -19.31 -16.70 -19.70
N GLY A 391 -18.07 -16.81 -20.19
CA GLY A 391 -17.44 -15.82 -21.06
C GLY A 391 -17.44 -14.42 -20.43
N ARG A 392 -17.35 -14.33 -19.09
CA ARG A 392 -17.44 -13.09 -18.33
C ARG A 392 -16.05 -12.62 -17.94
N TYR A 393 -15.63 -11.48 -18.48
CA TYR A 393 -14.30 -10.91 -18.29
C TYR A 393 -14.37 -9.40 -18.09
N GLY A 394 -13.61 -8.88 -17.11
CA GLY A 394 -13.73 -7.48 -16.74
C GLY A 394 -15.13 -7.14 -16.24
N GLY A 395 -15.83 -8.11 -15.65
CA GLY A 395 -17.22 -8.06 -15.19
C GLY A 395 -18.28 -7.89 -16.27
N ILE A 396 -17.93 -8.07 -17.55
CA ILE A 396 -18.83 -7.98 -18.71
C ILE A 396 -18.88 -9.35 -19.39
N ALA A 397 -20.05 -9.76 -19.89
CA ALA A 397 -20.19 -10.98 -20.68
C ALA A 397 -19.83 -10.69 -22.15
N HIS A 398 -18.92 -11.49 -22.73
CA HIS A 398 -18.41 -11.32 -24.10
C HIS A 398 -18.97 -12.35 -25.09
N GLY A 399 -19.83 -13.26 -24.65
CA GLY A 399 -20.53 -14.24 -25.51
C GLY A 399 -19.68 -15.41 -26.00
N GLU A 400 -18.35 -15.31 -25.98
CA GLU A 400 -17.41 -16.38 -26.33
C GLU A 400 -16.63 -16.86 -25.09
N PRO A 401 -16.65 -18.16 -24.77
CA PRO A 401 -15.88 -18.71 -23.66
C PRO A 401 -14.39 -18.79 -24.00
N GLY A 402 -13.53 -18.33 -23.09
CA GLY A 402 -12.07 -18.37 -23.17
C GLY A 402 -11.44 -19.21 -22.05
N THR A 403 -10.14 -19.01 -21.79
CA THR A 403 -9.38 -19.71 -20.73
C THR A 403 -8.55 -18.75 -19.86
N HIS A 404 -8.94 -17.47 -19.86
CA HIS A 404 -8.14 -16.38 -19.30
C HIS A 404 -8.02 -16.48 -17.78
N VAL A 405 -9.11 -16.84 -17.10
CA VAL A 405 -9.10 -17.01 -15.64
C VAL A 405 -8.31 -18.25 -15.25
N ARG A 406 -8.51 -19.37 -15.95
CA ARG A 406 -7.76 -20.60 -15.72
C ARG A 406 -6.25 -20.38 -15.90
N LEU A 407 -5.85 -19.65 -16.93
CA LEU A 407 -4.45 -19.34 -17.18
C LEU A 407 -3.85 -18.47 -16.06
N LEU A 408 -4.59 -17.46 -15.58
CA LEU A 408 -4.18 -16.66 -14.42
C LEU A 408 -3.96 -17.54 -13.18
N GLN A 409 -4.90 -18.46 -12.89
CA GLN A 409 -4.80 -19.39 -11.76
C GLN A 409 -3.56 -20.30 -11.86
N GLN A 410 -3.27 -20.82 -13.06
CA GLN A 410 -2.08 -21.63 -13.31
C GLN A 410 -0.80 -20.83 -13.10
N HIS A 411 -0.72 -19.60 -13.61
CA HIS A 411 0.43 -18.73 -13.45
C HIS A 411 0.67 -18.33 -11.98
N LEU A 412 -0.38 -17.98 -11.24
CA LEU A 412 -0.28 -17.68 -9.81
C LEU A 412 0.22 -18.91 -9.03
N THR A 413 -0.37 -20.08 -9.29
CA THR A 413 0.02 -21.34 -8.67
C THR A 413 1.48 -21.68 -8.99
N GLN A 414 1.90 -21.50 -10.25
CA GLN A 414 3.30 -21.68 -10.66
C GLN A 414 4.24 -20.76 -9.88
N LEU A 415 3.84 -19.54 -9.54
CA LEU A 415 4.67 -18.61 -8.77
C LEU A 415 4.64 -18.86 -7.25
N GLY A 416 3.85 -19.83 -6.79
CA GLY A 416 3.67 -20.15 -5.37
C GLY A 416 2.56 -19.35 -4.69
N PHE A 417 1.53 -18.95 -5.43
CA PHE A 417 0.30 -18.30 -4.94
C PHE A 417 -0.90 -19.17 -5.35
N PRO A 418 -1.25 -20.22 -4.60
CA PRO A 418 -2.29 -21.16 -4.97
C PRO A 418 -3.67 -20.51 -4.95
N THR A 419 -4.48 -20.81 -5.97
CA THR A 419 -5.86 -20.29 -6.09
C THR A 419 -6.91 -21.37 -5.83
N SER A 420 -6.62 -22.62 -6.18
CA SER A 420 -7.49 -23.79 -6.02
C SER A 420 -6.68 -25.03 -6.42
N PRO A 421 -6.91 -26.22 -5.83
CA PRO A 421 -6.29 -27.46 -6.30
C PRO A 421 -6.56 -27.71 -7.79
N ASP A 422 -7.76 -27.37 -8.24
CA ASP A 422 -8.19 -27.48 -9.63
C ASP A 422 -8.54 -26.08 -10.19
N PRO A 423 -7.81 -25.57 -11.20
CA PRO A 423 -8.09 -24.28 -11.83
C PRO A 423 -9.33 -24.41 -12.73
N VAL A 424 -10.50 -24.19 -12.14
CA VAL A 424 -11.80 -24.35 -12.82
C VAL A 424 -12.11 -23.25 -13.83
N GLY A 425 -11.38 -22.12 -13.80
CA GLY A 425 -11.65 -20.97 -14.68
C GLY A 425 -12.71 -20.00 -14.12
N SER A 426 -13.03 -20.10 -12.82
CA SER A 426 -13.86 -19.12 -12.11
C SER A 426 -12.98 -18.22 -11.23
N PHE A 427 -13.12 -16.91 -11.38
CA PHE A 427 -12.38 -15.92 -10.61
C PHE A 427 -13.12 -15.74 -9.29
N GLY A 428 -12.88 -16.71 -8.42
CA GLY A 428 -13.42 -16.74 -7.08
C GLY A 428 -12.52 -16.05 -6.05
N PRO A 429 -12.82 -16.29 -4.77
CA PRO A 429 -12.28 -15.55 -3.64
C PRO A 429 -10.81 -15.85 -3.39
N ARG A 430 -10.47 -17.12 -3.58
CA ARG A 430 -9.12 -17.64 -3.47
C ARG A 430 -8.22 -17.07 -4.58
N THR A 431 -8.74 -16.91 -5.80
CA THR A 431 -8.02 -16.22 -6.89
C THR A 431 -7.74 -14.76 -6.51
N ALA A 432 -8.73 -14.04 -5.97
CA ALA A 432 -8.55 -12.66 -5.51
C ALA A 432 -7.50 -12.57 -4.38
N SER A 433 -7.56 -13.48 -3.40
CA SER A 433 -6.62 -13.55 -2.28
C SER A 433 -5.20 -13.85 -2.74
N ALA A 434 -5.01 -14.84 -3.62
CA ALA A 434 -3.72 -15.16 -4.21
C ALA A 434 -3.14 -13.96 -4.98
N LEU A 435 -3.99 -13.23 -5.71
CA LEU A 435 -3.56 -12.05 -6.46
C LEU A 435 -3.20 -10.88 -5.54
N ARG A 436 -3.91 -10.67 -4.42
CA ARG A 436 -3.50 -9.72 -3.37
C ARG A 436 -2.12 -10.06 -2.82
N GLU A 437 -1.88 -11.32 -2.53
CA GLU A 437 -0.61 -11.80 -1.97
C GLU A 437 0.55 -11.69 -2.99
N PHE A 438 0.26 -11.94 -4.26
CA PHE A 438 1.18 -11.65 -5.35
C PHE A 438 1.51 -10.15 -5.42
N GLN A 439 0.49 -9.29 -5.43
CA GLN A 439 0.65 -7.83 -5.43
C GLN A 439 1.47 -7.36 -4.23
N ILE A 440 1.20 -7.88 -3.02
CA ILE A 440 1.97 -7.61 -1.80
C ILE A 440 3.44 -8.03 -1.99
N SER A 441 3.68 -9.24 -2.46
CA SER A 441 5.03 -9.78 -2.64
C SER A 441 5.82 -9.02 -3.72
N ALA A 442 5.15 -8.54 -4.75
CA ALA A 442 5.73 -7.76 -5.83
C ALA A 442 6.05 -6.30 -5.45
N ARG A 443 5.56 -5.79 -4.30
CA ARG A 443 5.92 -4.43 -3.82
C ARG A 443 7.34 -4.33 -3.27
N PHE A 444 7.99 -5.44 -2.93
CA PHE A 444 9.27 -5.41 -2.23
C PHE A 444 10.46 -5.17 -3.18
N ALA A 445 11.45 -4.42 -2.69
CA ALA A 445 12.68 -4.08 -3.42
C ALA A 445 13.59 -5.30 -3.70
N ARG A 446 13.33 -6.43 -3.06
CA ARG A 446 14.05 -7.69 -3.23
C ARG A 446 13.06 -8.79 -3.54
N VAL A 447 13.48 -9.72 -4.38
CA VAL A 447 12.70 -10.90 -4.79
C VAL A 447 13.45 -12.18 -4.45
N HIS A 448 12.69 -13.20 -4.08
CA HIS A 448 13.21 -14.55 -3.90
C HIS A 448 13.15 -15.27 -5.24
N LYS A 449 14.31 -15.74 -5.72
CA LYS A 449 14.40 -16.54 -6.93
C LYS A 449 14.96 -17.92 -6.63
N LEU A 450 14.48 -18.91 -7.35
CA LEU A 450 14.99 -20.27 -7.30
C LEU A 450 14.77 -20.94 -8.66
N ARG A 451 15.45 -22.05 -8.88
CA ARG A 451 15.15 -22.98 -9.96
C ARG A 451 14.49 -24.23 -9.36
N LEU A 452 13.66 -24.91 -10.13
CA LEU A 452 13.18 -26.24 -9.77
C LEU A 452 13.99 -27.29 -10.51
N ASP A 453 14.37 -28.36 -9.82
CA ASP A 453 14.91 -29.55 -10.47
C ASP A 453 13.79 -30.38 -11.16
N GLU A 454 14.16 -31.49 -11.81
CA GLU A 454 13.20 -32.37 -12.51
C GLU A 454 12.15 -32.98 -11.57
N ALA A 455 12.45 -33.09 -10.27
CA ALA A 455 11.54 -33.58 -9.25
C ALA A 455 10.70 -32.45 -8.62
N GLY A 456 10.87 -31.21 -9.07
CA GLY A 456 10.14 -30.04 -8.56
C GLY A 456 10.71 -29.48 -7.25
N ASN A 457 11.91 -29.89 -6.83
CA ASN A 457 12.53 -29.37 -5.62
C ASN A 457 13.23 -28.03 -5.89
N PRO A 458 13.17 -27.08 -4.93
CA PRO A 458 13.89 -25.82 -5.06
C PRO A 458 15.40 -26.02 -4.98
N VAL A 459 16.11 -25.46 -5.97
CA VAL A 459 17.56 -25.45 -6.08
C VAL A 459 18.06 -24.03 -6.37
N ASP A 460 19.28 -23.74 -5.91
CA ASP A 460 19.95 -22.44 -6.07
C ASP A 460 19.13 -21.22 -5.58
N PRO A 461 18.54 -21.24 -4.36
CA PRO A 461 17.76 -20.12 -3.86
C PRO A 461 18.64 -18.86 -3.72
N ALA A 462 18.14 -17.74 -4.19
CA ALA A 462 18.83 -16.46 -4.18
C ALA A 462 17.84 -15.33 -3.86
N VAL A 463 18.32 -14.33 -3.13
CA VAL A 463 17.58 -13.08 -2.93
C VAL A 463 18.25 -11.98 -3.73
N LEU A 464 17.55 -11.47 -4.73
CA LEU A 464 18.07 -10.52 -5.70
C LEU A 464 17.26 -9.21 -5.66
N PRO A 465 17.81 -8.08 -6.12
CA PRO A 465 17.01 -6.88 -6.36
C PRO A 465 15.85 -7.16 -7.32
N ALA A 466 14.70 -6.54 -7.06
CA ALA A 466 13.57 -6.58 -7.97
C ALA A 466 13.90 -5.81 -9.26
N VAL A 467 13.57 -6.39 -10.41
CA VAL A 467 13.70 -5.71 -11.73
C VAL A 467 12.51 -4.77 -12.02
N ARG A 468 11.43 -4.89 -11.24
CA ARG A 468 10.24 -4.03 -11.22
C ARG A 468 9.47 -4.30 -9.93
N ARG A 469 8.93 -3.27 -9.30
CA ARG A 469 7.99 -3.37 -8.17
C ARG A 469 6.56 -3.10 -8.59
N TYR A 470 5.63 -3.67 -7.84
CA TYR A 470 4.23 -3.27 -7.87
C TYR A 470 4.06 -1.96 -7.10
N HIS A 471 3.37 -0.98 -7.69
CA HIS A 471 3.05 0.28 -7.02
C HIS A 471 1.54 0.54 -6.94
N GLY A 472 0.72 -0.17 -7.71
CA GLY A 472 -0.74 -0.08 -7.69
C GLY A 472 -1.38 -0.58 -6.39
N ARG A 473 -2.68 -0.35 -6.20
CA ARG A 473 -3.44 -0.74 -5.00
C ARG A 473 -3.49 -2.27 -4.81
N ILE A 474 -3.41 -2.76 -3.57
CA ILE A 474 -3.62 -4.19 -3.26
C ILE A 474 -5.12 -4.49 -3.34
N ASN A 475 -5.61 -4.83 -4.53
CA ASN A 475 -7.03 -4.98 -4.82
C ASN A 475 -7.44 -6.38 -5.27
N GLY A 476 -6.48 -7.30 -5.45
CA GLY A 476 -6.79 -8.66 -5.89
C GLY A 476 -7.42 -8.75 -7.28
N CYS A 477 -7.26 -7.71 -8.10
CA CYS A 477 -7.72 -7.66 -9.49
C CYS A 477 -6.52 -7.71 -10.45
N LEU A 478 -6.67 -8.40 -11.59
CA LEU A 478 -5.66 -8.42 -12.63
C LEU A 478 -5.79 -7.13 -13.46
N ASN A 479 -4.85 -6.21 -13.27
CA ASN A 479 -4.72 -5.02 -14.11
C ASN A 479 -3.43 -5.10 -14.96
N PRO A 480 -3.19 -4.17 -15.90
CA PRO A 480 -2.01 -4.20 -16.76
C PRO A 480 -0.67 -4.26 -16.00
N ASP A 481 -0.55 -3.59 -14.84
CA ASP A 481 0.67 -3.63 -14.03
C ASP A 481 0.89 -5.02 -13.40
N THR A 482 -0.18 -5.60 -12.86
CA THR A 482 -0.18 -6.96 -12.28
C THR A 482 0.17 -7.99 -13.35
N ALA A 483 -0.43 -7.90 -14.54
CA ALA A 483 -0.14 -8.79 -15.67
C ALA A 483 1.31 -8.68 -16.14
N THR A 484 1.85 -7.46 -16.19
CA THR A 484 3.25 -7.20 -16.56
C THR A 484 4.20 -7.85 -15.55
N LEU A 485 3.97 -7.64 -14.26
CA LEU A 485 4.77 -8.26 -13.21
C LEU A 485 4.66 -9.79 -13.19
N LEU A 486 3.47 -10.34 -13.43
CA LEU A 486 3.28 -11.78 -13.57
C LEU A 486 4.16 -12.32 -14.69
N LYS A 487 4.13 -11.69 -15.88
CA LYS A 487 4.99 -12.07 -17.01
C LYS A 487 6.47 -11.98 -16.64
N THR A 488 6.88 -10.92 -15.95
CA THR A 488 8.26 -10.76 -15.48
C THR A 488 8.68 -11.87 -14.51
N TRP A 489 7.82 -12.23 -13.55
CA TRP A 489 8.11 -13.26 -12.55
C TRP A 489 8.11 -14.66 -13.15
N LEU A 490 7.24 -14.91 -14.13
CA LEU A 490 7.18 -16.16 -14.87
C LEU A 490 8.40 -16.39 -15.76
N THR A 491 9.11 -15.33 -16.17
CA THR A 491 10.27 -15.44 -17.05
C THR A 491 11.54 -15.75 -16.26
N PRO A 492 12.19 -16.92 -16.45
CA PRO A 492 13.47 -17.19 -15.82
C PRO A 492 14.55 -16.24 -16.34
N ASP A 493 15.53 -15.89 -15.50
CA ASP A 493 16.68 -15.11 -15.95
C ASP A 493 17.70 -15.95 -16.73
N ALA A 494 18.80 -15.32 -17.16
CA ALA A 494 19.85 -15.98 -17.94
C ALA A 494 20.52 -17.19 -17.24
N LYS A 495 20.35 -17.33 -15.91
CA LYS A 495 20.82 -18.49 -15.13
C LYS A 495 19.71 -19.53 -14.89
N GLY A 496 18.51 -19.31 -15.45
CA GLY A 496 17.34 -20.17 -15.25
C GLY A 496 16.64 -19.99 -13.90
N LEU A 497 16.96 -18.93 -13.14
CA LEU A 497 16.30 -18.63 -11.87
C LEU A 497 14.98 -17.89 -12.12
N GLN A 498 13.91 -18.40 -11.53
CA GLN A 498 12.57 -17.83 -11.62
C GLN A 498 12.16 -17.20 -10.29
N THR A 499 11.49 -16.05 -10.32
CA THR A 499 10.96 -15.43 -9.11
C THR A 499 9.81 -16.26 -8.54
N ARG A 500 9.78 -16.42 -7.22
CA ARG A 500 8.73 -17.15 -6.48
C ARG A 500 8.26 -16.37 -5.28
N ASN A 501 7.12 -16.78 -4.72
CA ASN A 501 6.71 -16.33 -3.40
C ASN A 501 7.84 -16.57 -2.39
N ALA A 502 8.11 -15.53 -1.60
CA ALA A 502 9.20 -15.54 -0.64
C ALA A 502 8.76 -15.86 0.79
N ALA A 503 7.45 -15.91 1.05
CA ALA A 503 6.91 -16.39 2.31
C ALA A 503 6.29 -17.77 2.09
N THR A 504 6.68 -18.75 2.90
CA THR A 504 5.98 -20.05 2.97
C THR A 504 5.48 -20.27 4.38
N VAL A 505 4.36 -20.98 4.52
CA VAL A 505 3.84 -21.44 5.81
C VAL A 505 3.58 -22.92 5.69
N ASP A 506 4.13 -23.72 6.59
CA ASP A 506 4.01 -25.17 6.53
C ASP A 506 3.63 -25.73 7.92
N ALA A 507 2.86 -26.82 7.93
CA ALA A 507 2.55 -27.60 9.11
C ALA A 507 3.53 -28.77 9.27
N TYR A 508 3.98 -28.97 10.49
CA TYR A 508 4.98 -29.95 10.85
C TYR A 508 4.44 -30.91 11.91
N ARG A 509 4.80 -32.17 11.76
CA ARG A 509 4.73 -33.12 12.87
C ARG A 509 5.83 -32.77 13.86
N MET A 510 5.43 -32.43 15.08
CA MET A 510 6.35 -32.01 16.13
C MET A 510 7.16 -33.20 16.67
N GLN A 511 8.47 -32.99 16.86
CA GLN A 511 9.36 -33.91 17.58
C GLN A 511 9.86 -33.19 18.83
N ALA A 512 9.19 -33.42 19.97
CA ALA A 512 9.29 -32.54 21.13
C ALA A 512 8.98 -31.08 20.75
N ASP A 513 9.87 -30.13 21.06
CA ASP A 513 9.65 -28.69 20.82
C ASP A 513 10.19 -28.18 19.47
N VAL A 514 10.66 -29.07 18.59
CA VAL A 514 11.22 -28.70 17.28
C VAL A 514 10.40 -29.25 16.11
N PRO A 515 10.34 -28.52 14.98
CA PRO A 515 9.66 -28.99 13.78
C PRO A 515 10.38 -30.21 13.21
N GLY A 516 9.64 -31.31 13.00
CA GLY A 516 10.12 -32.55 12.38
C GLY A 516 9.82 -32.58 10.89
N GLU A 517 8.99 -33.54 10.47
CA GLU A 517 8.56 -33.74 9.08
C GLU A 517 7.47 -32.73 8.71
N VAL A 518 7.56 -32.14 7.50
CA VAL A 518 6.48 -31.36 6.91
C VAL A 518 5.33 -32.29 6.55
N VAL A 519 4.16 -32.08 7.14
CA VAL A 519 2.94 -32.84 6.83
C VAL A 519 2.17 -32.17 5.71
N THR A 520 2.00 -30.85 5.81
CA THR A 520 1.26 -30.04 4.83
C THR A 520 2.08 -28.79 4.53
N ALA A 521 2.52 -28.64 3.28
CA ALA A 521 3.30 -27.51 2.82
C ALA A 521 2.40 -26.43 2.20
N SER A 522 2.85 -25.17 2.25
CA SER A 522 2.17 -24.03 1.61
C SER A 522 0.72 -23.86 2.06
N LEU A 523 0.52 -23.60 3.35
CA LEU A 523 -0.75 -23.24 3.96
C LEU A 523 -1.11 -21.78 3.69
N TRP A 524 -2.33 -21.54 3.22
CA TRP A 524 -2.84 -20.19 2.91
C TRP A 524 -4.08 -19.86 3.72
N HIS A 525 -5.08 -20.71 3.63
CA HIS A 525 -6.37 -20.52 4.25
C HIS A 525 -6.45 -21.20 5.62
N PRO A 526 -7.34 -20.72 6.52
CA PRO A 526 -7.54 -21.29 7.84
C PRO A 526 -7.74 -22.81 7.83
N ALA A 527 -8.44 -23.33 6.82
CA ALA A 527 -8.84 -24.73 6.71
C ALA A 527 -7.90 -25.60 5.86
N ASP A 528 -6.76 -25.07 5.37
CA ASP A 528 -5.81 -25.87 4.57
C ASP A 528 -5.13 -26.97 5.42
N GLU A 529 -5.04 -26.76 6.73
CA GLU A 529 -4.66 -27.77 7.72
C GLU A 529 -5.53 -27.61 8.96
N THR A 530 -6.16 -28.70 9.40
CA THR A 530 -7.14 -28.70 10.50
C THR A 530 -6.77 -29.63 11.65
N ASP A 531 -5.66 -30.37 11.55
CA ASP A 531 -5.12 -31.17 12.64
C ASP A 531 -4.53 -30.26 13.74
N PRO A 532 -5.14 -30.18 14.93
CA PRO A 532 -4.69 -29.30 16.01
C PRO A 532 -3.38 -29.78 16.66
N THR A 533 -2.86 -30.95 16.30
CA THR A 533 -1.63 -31.53 16.84
C THR A 533 -0.38 -31.07 16.08
N LEU A 534 -0.54 -30.49 14.89
CA LEU A 534 0.57 -30.03 14.06
C LEU A 534 1.02 -28.63 14.46
N GLY A 535 2.34 -28.43 14.49
CA GLY A 535 2.93 -27.11 14.67
C GLY A 535 3.08 -26.40 13.34
N VAL A 536 2.63 -25.15 13.26
CA VAL A 536 2.70 -24.33 12.04
C VAL A 536 3.85 -23.34 12.14
N TYR A 537 4.64 -23.25 11.07
CA TYR A 537 5.82 -22.40 10.99
C TYR A 537 5.82 -21.61 9.70
N ALA A 538 6.24 -20.36 9.77
CA ALA A 538 6.42 -19.51 8.60
C ALA A 538 7.92 -19.34 8.30
N THR A 539 8.28 -19.29 7.03
CA THR A 539 9.63 -18.94 6.55
C THR A 539 9.52 -17.72 5.65
N ASP A 540 10.22 -16.64 5.98
CA ASP A 540 10.36 -15.47 5.11
C ASP A 540 11.77 -15.36 4.54
N HIS A 541 11.92 -15.77 3.28
CA HIS A 541 13.20 -15.78 2.58
C HIS A 541 13.76 -14.37 2.32
N LEU A 542 12.94 -13.32 2.40
CA LEU A 542 13.42 -11.93 2.28
C LEU A 542 13.92 -11.36 3.61
N GLU A 543 13.67 -12.05 4.73
CA GLU A 543 13.92 -11.56 6.09
C GLU A 543 13.35 -10.14 6.31
N ARG A 544 12.09 -9.92 5.91
CA ARG A 544 11.42 -8.61 6.00
C ARG A 544 11.23 -8.13 7.43
N HIS A 545 11.32 -9.05 8.38
CA HIS A 545 11.20 -8.80 9.80
C HIS A 545 12.50 -9.19 10.52
N PRO A 546 13.03 -8.35 11.42
CA PRO A 546 14.21 -8.70 12.21
C PRO A 546 13.87 -9.83 13.20
N ILE A 547 14.56 -10.96 13.07
CA ILE A 547 14.40 -12.12 13.97
C ILE A 547 15.63 -12.24 14.87
N PRO A 548 15.46 -12.16 16.21
CA PRO A 548 16.57 -12.34 17.16
C PRO A 548 17.29 -13.66 16.93
N ALA A 549 18.61 -13.69 17.10
CA ALA A 549 19.42 -14.89 16.86
C ALA A 549 18.93 -16.11 17.66
N ALA A 550 18.51 -15.89 18.92
CA ALA A 550 17.96 -16.93 19.79
C ALA A 550 16.60 -17.51 19.32
N ARG A 551 15.93 -16.84 18.37
CA ARG A 551 14.63 -17.26 17.81
C ARG A 551 14.74 -17.86 16.42
N ARG A 552 15.94 -17.87 15.82
CA ARG A 552 16.16 -18.44 14.49
C ARG A 552 16.09 -19.96 14.59
N LEU A 553 15.11 -20.55 13.93
CA LEU A 553 14.96 -22.00 13.88
C LEU A 553 15.83 -22.61 12.77
N PRO A 554 16.27 -23.88 12.93
CA PRO A 554 16.94 -24.62 11.86
C PRO A 554 16.05 -24.77 10.61
N GLY A 555 16.67 -24.84 9.44
CA GLY A 555 16.00 -25.18 8.17
C GLY A 555 15.72 -24.02 7.21
N GLY A 556 16.30 -22.83 7.42
CA GLY A 556 16.31 -21.74 6.45
C GLY A 556 16.40 -20.35 7.10
N PRO A 557 16.74 -19.30 6.34
CA PRO A 557 16.66 -17.93 6.84
C PRO A 557 15.22 -17.57 7.19
N GLY A 558 15.03 -16.82 8.27
CA GLY A 558 13.73 -16.24 8.60
C GLY A 558 12.62 -17.18 9.10
N ARG A 559 12.92 -18.44 9.48
CA ARG A 559 11.89 -19.37 9.98
C ARG A 559 11.48 -19.07 11.42
N VAL A 560 10.16 -18.99 11.67
CA VAL A 560 9.56 -18.70 12.97
C VAL A 560 8.33 -19.57 13.25
N ALA A 561 8.08 -19.87 14.53
CA ALA A 561 6.85 -20.54 14.96
C ALA A 561 5.64 -19.60 14.82
N LEU A 562 4.55 -20.14 14.27
CA LEU A 562 3.29 -19.43 14.00
C LEU A 562 2.10 -20.02 14.78
N GLY A 563 2.28 -21.12 15.52
CA GLY A 563 1.23 -21.68 16.38
C GLY A 563 0.66 -22.98 15.84
N ARG A 564 -0.67 -23.12 15.89
CA ARG A 564 -1.41 -24.33 15.49
C ARG A 564 -2.84 -24.00 15.09
N TYR A 565 -3.53 -24.95 14.48
CA TYR A 565 -4.97 -24.85 14.24
C TYR A 565 -5.75 -25.09 15.54
N ALA A 566 -6.75 -24.26 15.83
CA ALA A 566 -7.75 -24.52 16.85
C ALA A 566 -8.97 -25.16 16.20
N ALA A 567 -9.37 -26.33 16.70
CA ALA A 567 -10.54 -27.05 16.22
C ALA A 567 -11.83 -26.26 16.48
N PRO A 568 -12.85 -26.36 15.60
CA PRO A 568 -14.17 -25.81 15.87
C PRO A 568 -14.76 -26.45 17.13
N ASP A 569 -15.54 -25.68 17.90
CA ASP A 569 -16.26 -26.21 19.06
C ASP A 569 -17.69 -26.62 18.62
N PRO A 570 -18.01 -27.93 18.59
CA PRO A 570 -19.31 -28.41 18.17
C PRO A 570 -20.44 -28.00 19.13
N GLY A 571 -20.13 -27.73 20.40
CA GLY A 571 -21.11 -27.36 21.41
C GLY A 571 -21.57 -25.92 21.29
N THR A 572 -20.72 -25.03 20.77
CA THR A 572 -21.03 -23.60 20.56
C THR A 572 -21.23 -23.24 19.09
N GLY A 573 -20.91 -24.14 18.16
CA GLY A 573 -20.96 -23.89 16.72
C GLY A 573 -19.89 -22.90 16.24
N THR A 574 -18.87 -22.65 17.06
CA THR A 574 -17.83 -21.67 16.73
C THR A 574 -16.81 -22.26 15.74
N PRO A 575 -16.42 -21.51 14.69
CA PRO A 575 -15.51 -22.00 13.66
C PRO A 575 -14.08 -22.15 14.19
N GLY A 576 -13.34 -23.10 13.62
CA GLY A 576 -11.91 -23.27 13.87
C GLY A 576 -11.06 -22.26 13.10
N GLY A 577 -9.77 -22.20 13.42
CA GLY A 577 -8.84 -21.30 12.74
C GLY A 577 -7.44 -21.22 13.36
N PRO A 578 -6.54 -20.41 12.78
CA PRO A 578 -5.18 -20.22 13.29
C PRO A 578 -5.16 -19.61 14.70
N VAL A 579 -4.34 -20.18 15.59
CA VAL A 579 -4.10 -19.63 16.93
C VAL A 579 -2.62 -19.64 17.27
N VAL A 580 -2.11 -18.48 17.69
CA VAL A 580 -0.75 -18.29 18.21
C VAL A 580 -0.83 -18.20 19.73
N ALA A 581 -0.44 -19.29 20.40
CA ALA A 581 -0.51 -19.40 21.85
C ALA A 581 0.58 -20.37 22.37
N GLY A 582 0.75 -20.42 23.69
CA GLY A 582 1.66 -21.35 24.36
C GLY A 582 3.11 -21.19 23.90
N ALA A 583 3.76 -22.29 23.52
CA ALA A 583 5.17 -22.31 23.13
C ALA A 583 5.49 -21.50 21.86
N ALA A 584 4.48 -21.11 21.07
CA ALA A 584 4.68 -20.27 19.90
C ALA A 584 4.88 -18.79 20.25
N LEU A 585 4.50 -18.34 21.46
CA LEU A 585 4.63 -16.95 21.90
C LEU A 585 6.09 -16.59 22.18
N TRP A 586 6.48 -15.36 21.84
CA TRP A 586 7.82 -14.87 22.13
C TRP A 586 7.88 -14.21 23.51
N PRO A 587 8.74 -14.65 24.44
CA PRO A 587 9.05 -13.96 25.68
C PRO A 587 9.31 -12.45 25.52
N GLU A 588 9.93 -12.01 24.43
CA GLU A 588 10.17 -10.59 24.12
C GLU A 588 8.89 -9.80 23.81
N ALA A 589 7.80 -10.50 23.47
CA ALA A 589 6.47 -9.96 23.25
C ALA A 589 5.58 -10.08 24.50
N ALA A 590 6.08 -10.60 25.63
CA ALA A 590 5.34 -10.65 26.88
C ALA A 590 4.93 -9.24 27.33
N LEU A 591 3.73 -9.10 27.90
CA LEU A 591 3.30 -7.83 28.47
C LEU A 591 3.99 -7.65 29.83
N THR A 592 4.97 -6.75 29.85
CA THR A 592 5.71 -6.30 31.02
C THR A 592 5.53 -4.78 31.13
N PRO A 593 5.81 -4.14 32.29
CA PRO A 593 5.77 -2.69 32.38
C PRO A 593 6.63 -2.02 31.29
N GLN A 594 7.82 -2.57 31.02
CA GLN A 594 8.76 -2.04 30.05
C GLN A 594 8.33 -2.21 28.59
N SER A 595 7.57 -3.26 28.27
CA SER A 595 7.13 -3.54 26.90
C SER A 595 5.77 -2.93 26.57
N LEU A 596 4.91 -2.71 27.57
CA LEU A 596 3.58 -2.14 27.39
C LEU A 596 3.52 -0.63 27.60
N ILE A 597 4.22 -0.08 28.60
CA ILE A 597 4.22 1.35 28.85
C ILE A 597 5.24 2.01 27.90
N PRO A 598 4.84 2.96 27.04
CA PRO A 598 5.76 3.58 26.09
C PRO A 598 6.92 4.30 26.80
N PRO A 599 8.13 4.27 26.21
CA PRO A 599 9.31 4.86 26.83
C PRO A 599 9.23 6.38 27.01
N GLU A 600 8.40 7.08 26.24
CA GLU A 600 8.11 8.51 26.47
C GLU A 600 7.44 8.82 27.83
N TYR A 601 7.00 7.79 28.57
CA TYR A 601 6.53 7.89 29.97
C TYR A 601 7.59 7.41 30.98
N ASN A 602 8.75 6.97 30.50
CA ASN A 602 9.73 6.17 31.24
C ASN A 602 11.06 6.91 31.47
N ASP A 603 11.09 8.23 31.29
CA ASP A 603 12.31 9.04 31.41
C ASP A 603 12.88 9.11 32.84
N THR A 604 12.21 8.53 33.85
CA THR A 604 12.77 8.40 35.20
C THR A 604 12.26 7.16 35.93
N PRO A 605 13.09 6.13 36.15
CA PRO A 605 12.77 5.05 37.08
C PRO A 605 12.74 5.58 38.53
N PRO A 606 11.79 5.16 39.38
CA PRO A 606 10.70 4.21 39.11
C PRO A 606 9.52 4.85 38.34
N LEU A 607 8.84 4.03 37.52
CA LEU A 607 7.63 4.41 36.81
C LEU A 607 6.57 5.06 37.75
N PRO A 608 5.79 6.05 37.27
CA PRO A 608 4.70 6.64 38.04
C PRO A 608 3.72 5.60 38.60
N ARG A 609 3.20 5.86 39.81
CA ARG A 609 2.23 4.96 40.47
C ARG A 609 0.98 4.72 39.62
N ALA A 610 0.52 5.75 38.93
CA ALA A 610 -0.63 5.69 38.03
C ALA A 610 -0.40 4.73 36.85
N ASP A 611 0.79 4.77 36.25
CA ASP A 611 1.12 3.90 35.13
C ASP A 611 1.22 2.44 35.59
N LEU A 612 1.82 2.20 36.75
CA LEU A 612 1.89 0.85 37.34
C LEU A 612 0.51 0.32 37.74
N SER A 613 -0.37 1.15 38.29
CA SER A 613 -1.74 0.77 38.63
C SER A 613 -2.56 0.43 37.39
N THR A 614 -2.48 1.27 36.36
CA THR A 614 -3.14 1.03 35.07
C THR A 614 -2.60 -0.21 34.36
N TYR A 615 -1.28 -0.40 34.37
CA TYR A 615 -0.62 -1.60 33.87
C TYR A 615 -1.14 -2.86 34.57
N ARG A 616 -1.23 -2.88 35.90
CA ARG A 616 -1.70 -4.05 36.65
C ARG A 616 -3.13 -4.43 36.26
N VAL A 617 -4.02 -3.44 36.13
CA VAL A 617 -5.41 -3.66 35.68
C VAL A 617 -5.43 -4.23 34.25
N ILE A 618 -4.69 -3.64 33.31
CA ILE A 618 -4.63 -4.15 31.93
C ILE A 618 -4.04 -5.55 31.89
N ARG A 619 -2.99 -5.83 32.67
CA ARG A 619 -2.38 -7.16 32.76
C ARG A 619 -3.36 -8.18 33.32
N ALA A 620 -4.13 -7.84 34.34
CA ALA A 620 -5.15 -8.72 34.91
C ALA A 620 -6.23 -9.11 33.88
N VAL A 621 -6.72 -8.14 33.10
CA VAL A 621 -7.67 -8.40 32.02
C VAL A 621 -7.06 -9.21 30.89
N ALA A 622 -5.80 -8.95 30.55
CA ALA A 622 -5.06 -9.71 29.55
C ALA A 622 -4.89 -11.18 29.94
N GLU A 623 -4.57 -11.46 31.20
CA GLU A 623 -4.46 -12.83 31.74
C GLU A 623 -5.80 -13.55 31.70
N ALA A 624 -6.87 -12.89 32.12
CA ALA A 624 -8.22 -13.43 32.05
C ALA A 624 -8.69 -13.73 30.61
N GLY A 625 -8.21 -12.96 29.62
CA GLY A 625 -8.58 -13.10 28.21
C GLY A 625 -7.60 -13.92 27.37
N GLY A 626 -6.52 -14.45 27.95
CA GLY A 626 -5.45 -15.15 27.20
C GLY A 626 -4.57 -14.25 26.33
N GLY A 627 -4.63 -12.92 26.52
CA GLY A 627 -3.84 -11.90 25.80
C GLY A 627 -2.51 -11.55 26.47
N THR A 628 -1.83 -12.51 27.09
CA THR A 628 -0.65 -12.27 27.96
C THR A 628 0.61 -11.79 27.21
N HIS A 629 0.58 -11.85 25.89
CA HIS A 629 1.65 -11.42 24.99
C HIS A 629 1.05 -10.59 23.85
N PHE A 630 1.82 -9.67 23.30
CA PHE A 630 1.41 -8.89 22.14
C PHE A 630 1.16 -9.76 20.91
N ASP A 631 1.99 -10.79 20.71
CA ASP A 631 1.93 -11.70 19.56
C ASP A 631 0.94 -12.86 19.74
N ALA A 632 0.10 -12.82 20.79
CA ALA A 632 -1.05 -13.70 20.94
C ALA A 632 -2.16 -13.26 19.98
N VAL A 633 -2.29 -14.00 18.88
CA VAL A 633 -3.29 -13.79 17.83
C VAL A 633 -4.19 -15.01 17.74
N ASP A 634 -5.48 -14.78 17.62
CA ASP A 634 -6.49 -15.81 17.51
C ASP A 634 -7.45 -15.46 16.37
N ALA A 635 -7.42 -16.27 15.32
CA ALA A 635 -8.29 -16.17 14.15
C ALA A 635 -9.32 -17.32 14.13
N SER A 636 -9.69 -17.83 15.31
CA SER A 636 -10.73 -18.83 15.54
C SER A 636 -11.88 -18.27 16.39
N GLY A 637 -12.99 -19.00 16.43
CA GLY A 637 -14.11 -18.69 17.31
C GLY A 637 -15.17 -17.77 16.68
N ALA A 638 -16.02 -17.20 17.53
CA ALA A 638 -17.13 -16.33 17.12
C ALA A 638 -16.67 -14.98 16.52
N ASP A 639 -15.45 -14.54 16.82
CA ASP A 639 -14.82 -13.38 16.19
C ASP A 639 -13.89 -13.85 15.07
N ARG A 640 -13.76 -13.07 14.00
CA ARG A 640 -12.88 -13.38 12.88
C ARG A 640 -11.41 -13.28 13.26
N LEU A 641 -11.06 -12.27 14.05
CA LEU A 641 -9.68 -12.03 14.46
C LEU A 641 -9.65 -11.33 15.82
N ARG A 642 -8.79 -11.79 16.74
CA ARG A 642 -8.55 -11.18 18.04
C ARG A 642 -7.06 -11.07 18.32
N LEU A 643 -6.64 -9.94 18.90
CA LEU A 643 -5.24 -9.73 19.25
C LEU A 643 -5.03 -8.75 20.41
N GLY A 644 -3.85 -8.82 21.01
CA GLY A 644 -3.38 -7.86 22.02
C GLY A 644 -4.01 -8.01 23.42
N PRO A 645 -3.66 -7.08 24.34
CA PRO A 645 -3.92 -7.23 25.77
C PRO A 645 -5.41 -7.24 26.14
N LEU A 646 -6.25 -6.48 25.44
CA LEU A 646 -7.69 -6.44 25.69
C LEU A 646 -8.49 -7.29 24.69
N ARG A 647 -7.81 -8.16 23.92
CA ARG A 647 -8.42 -9.05 22.91
C ARG A 647 -9.28 -8.31 21.89
N TRP A 648 -8.73 -7.20 21.36
CA TRP A 648 -9.38 -6.38 20.34
C TRP A 648 -9.83 -7.25 19.18
N SER A 649 -11.12 -7.23 18.86
CA SER A 649 -11.78 -8.16 17.97
C SER A 649 -12.28 -7.52 16.69
N LEU A 650 -12.29 -8.32 15.63
CA LEU A 650 -13.02 -8.08 14.39
C LEU A 650 -14.17 -9.09 14.32
N GLY A 651 -15.41 -8.61 14.36
CA GLY A 651 -16.61 -9.45 14.29
C GLY A 651 -16.82 -10.08 12.91
N VAL A 652 -17.76 -11.03 12.85
CA VAL A 652 -18.16 -11.74 11.60
C VAL A 652 -18.78 -10.84 10.55
N ASP A 653 -19.31 -9.70 10.96
CA ASP A 653 -19.87 -8.68 10.09
C ASP A 653 -18.81 -7.67 9.64
N GLY A 654 -17.56 -7.77 10.11
CA GLY A 654 -16.48 -6.82 9.85
C GLY A 654 -16.45 -5.62 10.78
N PHE A 655 -17.30 -5.61 11.81
CA PHE A 655 -17.36 -4.55 12.80
C PHE A 655 -16.68 -4.98 14.11
N GLY A 656 -15.87 -4.12 14.71
CA GLY A 656 -15.21 -4.45 15.97
C GLY A 656 -14.23 -3.39 16.47
N ASP A 657 -13.75 -3.58 17.69
CA ASP A 657 -12.83 -2.63 18.35
C ASP A 657 -11.38 -2.77 17.85
N LEU A 658 -11.04 -3.86 17.15
CA LEU A 658 -9.79 -3.96 16.39
C LEU A 658 -9.72 -2.88 15.30
N ALA A 659 -10.81 -2.67 14.55
CA ALA A 659 -10.84 -1.65 13.50
C ALA A 659 -10.66 -0.24 14.07
N ALA A 660 -11.25 0.03 15.23
CA ALA A 660 -11.08 1.29 15.95
C ALA A 660 -9.64 1.50 16.43
N LEU A 661 -9.01 0.47 17.00
CA LEU A 661 -7.59 0.51 17.36
C LEU A 661 -6.71 0.81 16.13
N LEU A 662 -7.01 0.19 14.99
CA LEU A 662 -6.24 0.39 13.77
C LEU A 662 -6.42 1.80 13.18
N ALA A 663 -7.63 2.35 13.20
CA ALA A 663 -7.88 3.75 12.86
C ALA A 663 -7.15 4.71 13.82
N TYR A 664 -7.15 4.41 15.13
CA TYR A 664 -6.39 5.18 16.11
C TYR A 664 -4.88 5.10 15.85
N TYR A 665 -4.35 3.92 15.53
CA TYR A 665 -2.94 3.75 15.18
C TYR A 665 -2.59 4.59 13.94
N GLN A 666 -3.42 4.54 12.89
CA GLN A 666 -3.25 5.37 11.70
C GLN A 666 -3.25 6.86 12.03
N PHE A 667 -4.08 7.30 12.97
CA PHE A 667 -4.15 8.70 13.39
C PHE A 667 -2.90 9.16 14.14
N ILE A 668 -2.41 8.38 15.12
CA ILE A 668 -1.27 8.80 15.96
C ILE A 668 0.10 8.53 15.31
N ASP A 669 0.19 7.59 14.37
CA ASP A 669 1.41 7.25 13.64
C ASP A 669 1.08 6.74 12.21
N PRO A 670 0.67 7.63 11.29
CA PRO A 670 0.28 7.26 9.93
C PRO A 670 1.42 6.63 9.12
N THR A 671 2.68 6.96 9.44
CA THR A 671 3.85 6.38 8.78
C THR A 671 4.11 4.96 9.28
N GLY A 672 4.04 4.73 10.59
CA GLY A 672 4.09 3.41 11.19
C GLY A 672 2.95 2.50 10.71
N TYR A 673 1.72 3.01 10.66
CA TYR A 673 0.57 2.25 10.15
C TYR A 673 0.78 1.78 8.71
N ARG A 674 1.23 2.68 7.81
CA ARG A 674 1.50 2.32 6.41
C ARG A 674 2.61 1.27 6.31
N ARG A 675 3.68 1.40 7.10
CA ARG A 675 4.76 0.41 7.16
C ARG A 675 4.26 -0.96 7.66
N ASP A 676 3.35 -0.99 8.62
CA ASP A 676 3.02 -2.21 9.35
C ASP A 676 1.79 -2.95 8.81
N LEU A 677 0.81 -2.22 8.26
CA LEU A 677 -0.49 -2.75 7.83
C LEU A 677 -0.90 -2.21 6.45
N GLY A 678 -0.77 -0.91 6.21
CA GLY A 678 -1.21 -0.28 4.95
C GLY A 678 -0.52 -0.83 3.70
N ARG A 679 0.78 -1.15 3.79
CA ARG A 679 1.53 -1.80 2.68
C ARG A 679 0.99 -3.18 2.29
N TYR A 680 0.17 -3.79 3.14
CA TYR A 680 -0.52 -5.06 2.89
C TYR A 680 -1.96 -4.88 2.42
N GLY A 681 -2.41 -3.64 2.21
CA GLY A 681 -3.77 -3.34 1.74
C GLY A 681 -4.85 -3.37 2.83
N ILE A 682 -4.47 -3.37 4.12
CA ILE A 682 -5.40 -3.38 5.25
C ILE A 682 -5.59 -1.95 5.76
N TRP A 683 -6.81 -1.45 5.71
CA TRP A 683 -7.14 -0.08 6.09
C TRP A 683 -8.34 -0.04 7.03
N PRO A 684 -8.43 0.95 7.93
CA PRO A 684 -9.70 1.28 8.55
C PRO A 684 -10.64 1.88 7.48
N ALA A 685 -11.92 1.59 7.57
CA ALA A 685 -12.94 2.10 6.65
C ALA A 685 -13.15 3.62 6.78
N GLN A 686 -12.82 4.17 7.93
CA GLN A 686 -13.02 5.58 8.24
C GLN A 686 -11.85 6.10 9.10
N PRO A 687 -11.50 7.39 8.96
CA PRO A 687 -10.49 8.00 9.81
C PRO A 687 -10.98 8.08 11.26
N TRP A 688 -10.02 8.13 12.19
CA TRP A 688 -10.27 8.16 13.63
C TRP A 688 -11.25 9.28 14.08
N TRP A 689 -11.17 10.46 13.47
CA TRP A 689 -11.98 11.62 13.85
C TRP A 689 -13.41 11.61 13.30
N ALA A 690 -13.78 10.68 12.40
CA ALA A 690 -15.14 10.55 11.85
C ALA A 690 -16.06 9.65 12.73
N ARG A 691 -15.82 9.63 14.05
CA ARG A 691 -16.39 8.65 14.98
C ARG A 691 -17.92 8.66 15.05
N ASP A 692 -18.55 9.81 14.81
CA ASP A 692 -20.02 9.91 14.88
C ASP A 692 -20.71 9.09 13.78
N VAL A 693 -19.99 8.74 12.70
CA VAL A 693 -20.47 7.89 11.59
C VAL A 693 -20.21 6.39 11.87
N TRP A 694 -19.48 6.04 12.94
CA TRP A 694 -19.16 4.65 13.29
C TRP A 694 -20.33 3.91 13.95
N SER A 695 -21.33 4.67 14.42
CA SER A 695 -22.37 4.18 15.33
C SER A 695 -23.81 4.25 14.81
N ASP A 696 -24.04 4.59 13.54
CA ASP A 696 -25.37 4.52 12.94
C ASP A 696 -25.81 3.04 12.81
N GLY A 697 -26.61 2.55 13.75
CA GLY A 697 -27.40 1.33 13.51
C GLY A 697 -27.90 0.51 14.70
N ALA A 698 -27.28 0.49 15.88
CA ALA A 698 -27.83 -0.24 17.04
C ALA A 698 -27.21 0.21 18.38
N ALA A 699 -27.98 0.10 19.46
CA ALA A 699 -27.57 0.50 20.82
C ALA A 699 -26.26 -0.14 21.33
N GLY A 700 -25.83 -1.30 20.78
CA GLY A 700 -24.54 -1.93 21.08
C GLY A 700 -23.31 -1.25 20.46
N HIS A 701 -23.51 -0.33 19.50
CA HIS A 701 -22.42 0.39 18.81
C HIS A 701 -21.95 1.66 19.54
N HIS A 702 -22.71 2.17 20.52
CA HIS A 702 -22.31 3.31 21.36
C HIS A 702 -21.55 2.90 22.64
N ALA A 703 -21.63 1.63 23.03
CA ALA A 703 -21.03 1.10 24.25
C ALA A 703 -19.53 0.78 24.11
N ARG A 704 -19.01 0.63 22.88
CA ARG A 704 -17.60 0.34 22.55
C ARG A 704 -17.07 1.28 21.47
N GLU A 705 -15.78 1.61 21.53
CA GLU A 705 -15.08 2.24 20.39
C GLU A 705 -14.85 1.16 19.33
N ALA A 706 -15.65 1.14 18.28
CA ALA A 706 -15.61 0.11 17.24
C ALA A 706 -15.88 0.69 15.84
N GLY A 707 -15.34 0.05 14.81
CA GLY A 707 -15.47 0.48 13.42
C GLY A 707 -15.36 -0.69 12.47
N ARG A 708 -15.12 -0.41 11.17
CA ARG A 708 -14.92 -1.41 10.13
C ARG A 708 -13.51 -1.33 9.54
N LEU A 709 -12.99 -2.45 9.08
CA LEU A 709 -11.86 -2.46 8.14
C LEU A 709 -12.37 -2.33 6.71
N ALA A 710 -11.51 -1.94 5.79
CA ALA A 710 -11.81 -1.79 4.39
C ALA A 710 -10.67 -2.30 3.52
N LEU A 711 -11.04 -2.84 2.34
CA LEU A 711 -10.12 -3.38 1.35
C LEU A 711 -10.53 -2.89 -0.05
N TYR A 712 -9.57 -2.72 -0.96
CA TYR A 712 -9.84 -2.46 -2.38
C TYR A 712 -10.33 -3.71 -3.11
N GLY A 713 -11.13 -3.58 -4.16
CA GLY A 713 -11.55 -4.72 -5.00
C GLY A 713 -12.63 -5.60 -4.37
N LEU A 714 -13.39 -5.05 -3.41
CA LEU A 714 -14.58 -5.68 -2.85
C LEU A 714 -15.82 -5.38 -3.70
N ARG A 715 -16.91 -6.08 -3.38
CA ARG A 715 -18.23 -5.84 -3.98
C ARG A 715 -19.00 -4.80 -3.18
N ASP A 716 -19.81 -3.98 -3.85
CA ASP A 716 -20.84 -3.16 -3.21
C ASP A 716 -22.10 -3.97 -2.87
N ALA A 717 -23.12 -3.31 -2.32
CA ALA A 717 -24.40 -3.92 -1.95
C ALA A 717 -25.15 -4.53 -3.16
N GLU A 718 -24.89 -4.03 -4.36
CA GLU A 718 -25.41 -4.52 -5.63
C GLU A 718 -24.56 -5.64 -6.24
N GLY A 719 -23.47 -6.04 -5.57
CA GLY A 719 -22.56 -7.10 -5.99
C GLY A 719 -21.51 -6.68 -7.03
N ARG A 720 -21.37 -5.39 -7.35
CA ARG A 720 -20.41 -4.87 -8.32
C ARG A 720 -19.03 -4.70 -7.68
N VAL A 721 -17.98 -5.17 -8.37
CA VAL A 721 -16.61 -5.07 -7.89
C VAL A 721 -16.03 -3.68 -8.17
N HIS A 722 -15.44 -3.05 -7.14
CA HIS A 722 -14.77 -1.75 -7.20
C HIS A 722 -13.26 -1.87 -6.94
N PRO A 723 -12.42 -2.04 -7.98
CA PRO A 723 -10.98 -2.26 -7.82
C PRO A 723 -10.20 -1.07 -7.27
N HIS A 724 -10.79 0.12 -7.31
CA HIS A 724 -10.15 1.39 -6.95
C HIS A 724 -10.72 1.98 -5.66
N ASP A 725 -11.96 1.65 -5.30
CA ASP A 725 -12.60 2.19 -4.11
C ASP A 725 -12.25 1.36 -2.88
N LEU A 726 -11.96 2.08 -1.79
CA LEU A 726 -11.73 1.46 -0.50
C LEU A 726 -13.08 1.20 0.14
N LEU A 727 -13.56 -0.04 0.07
CA LEU A 727 -14.88 -0.40 0.57
C LEU A 727 -14.80 -1.07 1.95
N PRO A 728 -15.68 -0.73 2.90
CA PRO A 728 -15.76 -1.41 4.19
C PRO A 728 -16.08 -2.90 4.03
N LEU A 729 -15.47 -3.74 4.85
CA LEU A 729 -15.86 -5.14 5.00
C LEU A 729 -17.26 -5.21 5.61
N GLY A 730 -18.15 -5.88 4.89
CA GLY A 730 -19.50 -6.21 5.31
C GLY A 730 -19.71 -7.71 5.49
N PRO A 731 -20.90 -8.12 5.98
CA PRO A 731 -21.21 -9.52 6.27
C PRO A 731 -21.24 -10.42 5.01
N THR A 732 -21.45 -9.84 3.83
CA THR A 732 -21.40 -10.55 2.54
C THR A 732 -19.99 -10.76 2.03
N ASP A 733 -18.99 -10.08 2.61
CA ASP A 733 -17.58 -10.20 2.25
C ASP A 733 -16.89 -11.34 3.01
N GLY A 734 -17.61 -12.46 3.22
CA GLY A 734 -17.10 -13.69 3.89
C GLY A 734 -15.66 -14.06 3.49
N GLU A 735 -15.36 -13.79 2.24
CA GLU A 735 -14.11 -13.99 1.51
C GLU A 735 -12.98 -13.01 1.86
N GLY A 736 -13.30 -11.74 2.12
CA GLY A 736 -12.36 -10.75 2.65
C GLY A 736 -11.89 -11.13 4.05
N PHE A 737 -12.76 -11.79 4.82
CA PHE A 737 -12.38 -12.36 6.11
C PHE A 737 -11.43 -13.55 5.97
N ASP A 738 -11.64 -14.44 5.01
CA ASP A 738 -10.73 -15.58 4.77
C ASP A 738 -9.30 -15.12 4.46
N HIS A 739 -9.13 -14.01 3.73
CA HIS A 739 -7.82 -13.40 3.50
C HIS A 739 -7.17 -12.90 4.80
N LEU A 740 -7.93 -12.21 5.66
CA LEU A 740 -7.43 -11.69 6.94
C LEU A 740 -7.16 -12.79 7.99
N GLN A 741 -7.91 -13.89 7.93
CA GLN A 741 -7.76 -15.04 8.81
C GLN A 741 -6.69 -16.04 8.31
N GLY A 742 -6.25 -15.92 7.06
CA GLY A 742 -5.28 -16.82 6.44
C GLY A 742 -3.93 -16.81 7.15
N TRP A 743 -3.21 -17.93 7.05
CA TRP A 743 -1.93 -18.16 7.69
C TRP A 743 -0.87 -17.09 7.35
N HIS A 744 -0.87 -16.59 6.12
CA HIS A 744 0.03 -15.52 5.69
C HIS A 744 -0.32 -14.17 6.35
N ALA A 745 -1.61 -13.85 6.53
CA ALA A 745 -2.03 -12.64 7.24
C ALA A 745 -1.71 -12.72 8.73
N VAL A 746 -1.97 -13.87 9.36
CA VAL A 746 -1.60 -14.13 10.76
C VAL A 746 -0.09 -14.01 10.94
N HIS A 747 0.72 -14.57 10.03
CA HIS A 747 2.19 -14.39 10.06
C HIS A 747 2.60 -12.92 10.04
N ARG A 748 2.04 -12.11 9.13
CA ARG A 748 2.35 -10.68 9.07
C ARG A 748 1.95 -9.94 10.35
N LEU A 749 0.75 -10.19 10.87
CA LEU A 749 0.27 -9.56 12.10
C LEU A 749 1.16 -9.92 13.29
N VAL A 750 1.44 -11.21 13.48
CA VAL A 750 2.32 -11.73 14.53
C VAL A 750 3.71 -11.12 14.42
N MET A 751 4.31 -11.09 13.23
CA MET A 751 5.64 -10.53 13.06
C MET A 751 5.67 -9.01 13.25
N THR A 752 4.62 -8.29 12.84
CA THR A 752 4.45 -6.87 13.18
C THR A 752 4.41 -6.68 14.71
N LEU A 753 3.63 -7.48 15.44
CA LEU A 753 3.52 -7.42 16.90
C LEU A 753 4.82 -7.79 17.63
N ARG A 754 5.66 -8.64 17.02
CA ARG A 754 6.98 -9.03 17.56
C ARG A 754 8.08 -7.99 17.31
N THR A 755 8.04 -7.34 16.14
CA THR A 755 9.21 -6.61 15.62
C THR A 755 9.03 -5.10 15.54
N THR A 756 7.81 -4.60 15.77
CA THR A 756 7.51 -3.18 15.69
C THR A 756 6.85 -2.69 16.98
N ASP A 757 7.16 -1.46 17.35
CA ASP A 757 6.61 -0.86 18.57
C ASP A 757 5.33 -0.05 18.32
N GLY A 758 5.13 0.48 17.09
CA GLY A 758 4.07 1.45 16.81
C GLY A 758 2.68 0.94 17.20
N LEU A 759 2.31 -0.25 16.72
CA LEU A 759 1.06 -0.90 17.08
C LEU A 759 0.97 -1.23 18.58
N ARG A 760 2.07 -1.63 19.22
CA ARG A 760 2.11 -1.93 20.66
C ARG A 760 1.90 -0.67 21.52
N ARG A 761 2.51 0.45 21.13
CA ARG A 761 2.29 1.76 21.77
C ARG A 761 0.85 2.24 21.58
N ALA A 762 0.28 2.01 20.39
CA ALA A 762 -1.13 2.31 20.13
C ALA A 762 -2.06 1.52 21.06
N MET A 763 -1.78 0.22 21.29
CA MET A 763 -2.57 -0.62 22.21
C MET A 763 -2.60 -0.08 23.64
N TRP A 764 -1.46 0.38 24.18
CA TRP A 764 -1.43 1.00 25.52
C TRP A 764 -2.31 2.24 25.57
N ARG A 765 -2.06 3.20 24.66
CA ARG A 765 -2.79 4.47 24.64
C ARG A 765 -4.29 4.24 24.46
N PHE A 766 -4.67 3.30 23.59
CA PHE A 766 -6.06 2.92 23.34
C PHE A 766 -6.71 2.25 24.56
N ALA A 767 -5.98 1.40 25.29
CA ALA A 767 -6.46 0.80 26.54
C ALA A 767 -6.67 1.86 27.65
N VAL A 768 -5.69 2.76 27.85
CA VAL A 768 -5.80 3.88 28.82
C VAL A 768 -7.03 4.75 28.49
N ARG A 769 -7.22 5.07 27.20
CA ARG A 769 -8.39 5.83 26.73
C ARG A 769 -9.70 5.11 27.03
N ARG A 770 -9.78 3.80 26.73
CA ARG A 770 -10.97 2.98 27.02
C ARG A 770 -11.33 3.03 28.51
N ILE A 771 -10.34 2.87 29.40
CA ILE A 771 -10.55 2.95 30.85
C ILE A 771 -10.99 4.36 31.25
N ASN A 772 -10.35 5.41 30.72
CA ASN A 772 -10.73 6.79 31.02
C ASN A 772 -12.19 7.06 30.66
N ARG A 773 -12.61 6.70 29.45
CA ARG A 773 -13.98 6.89 28.97
C ARG A 773 -14.98 6.08 29.77
N LEU A 774 -14.67 4.82 30.06
CA LEU A 774 -15.52 3.97 30.89
C LEU A 774 -15.75 4.63 32.26
N ARG A 775 -14.68 5.14 32.88
CA ARG A 775 -14.75 5.82 34.18
C ARG A 775 -15.53 7.13 34.14
N GLN A 776 -15.51 7.86 33.02
CA GLN A 776 -16.25 9.12 32.86
C GLN A 776 -17.74 8.93 32.58
N ARG A 777 -18.21 7.71 32.26
CA ARG A 777 -19.64 7.47 32.00
C ARG A 777 -20.46 7.69 33.26
N SER A 778 -21.59 8.39 33.10
CA SER A 778 -22.56 8.66 34.17
C SER A 778 -23.38 7.42 34.53
N TRP A 779 -23.88 7.36 35.77
CA TRP A 779 -24.87 6.38 36.21
C TRP A 779 -26.32 6.70 35.77
N ARG A 780 -26.55 7.83 35.09
CA ARG A 780 -27.90 8.34 34.76
C ARG A 780 -28.78 7.34 34.02
N HIS A 781 -30.07 7.33 34.36
CA HIS A 781 -31.14 6.51 33.73
C HIS A 781 -31.77 7.24 32.52
N PRO A 782 -32.13 6.54 31.43
CA PRO A 782 -32.91 7.12 30.33
C PRO A 782 -34.22 7.76 30.81
N GLY A 783 -34.43 9.06 30.56
CA GLY A 783 -35.70 9.73 30.84
C GLY A 783 -36.06 9.99 32.32
N SER A 784 -35.16 9.75 33.28
CA SER A 784 -35.42 10.08 34.70
C SER A 784 -34.88 11.46 35.07
N SER A 785 -35.70 12.29 35.71
CA SER A 785 -35.28 13.57 36.32
C SER A 785 -34.82 13.41 37.78
N THR A 786 -35.00 12.23 38.38
CA THR A 786 -34.56 11.90 39.73
C THR A 786 -33.46 10.83 39.72
N PRO A 787 -32.43 10.93 40.58
CA PRO A 787 -31.38 9.92 40.66
C PRO A 787 -31.93 8.57 41.14
N THR A 788 -31.66 7.52 40.38
CA THR A 788 -32.09 6.14 40.68
C THR A 788 -30.92 5.23 41.12
N GLY A 789 -29.79 5.82 41.51
CA GLY A 789 -28.57 5.09 41.87
C GLY A 789 -27.53 5.95 42.61
N PRO A 790 -26.23 5.65 42.51
CA PRO A 790 -25.18 6.42 43.19
C PRO A 790 -25.16 7.88 42.76
N VAL A 791 -25.11 8.75 43.76
CA VAL A 791 -24.94 10.20 43.60
C VAL A 791 -23.72 10.67 44.38
N VAL A 792 -23.08 11.73 43.92
CA VAL A 792 -21.97 12.40 44.61
C VAL A 792 -22.33 13.85 44.88
N ARG A 793 -21.71 14.45 45.91
CA ARG A 793 -21.91 15.88 46.21
C ARG A 793 -21.37 16.74 45.06
N HIS A 794 -22.12 17.78 44.73
CA HIS A 794 -21.78 18.80 43.74
C HIS A 794 -22.01 20.18 44.37
N GLY A 795 -20.94 20.83 44.83
CA GLY A 795 -21.07 22.05 45.65
C GLY A 795 -21.56 21.75 47.07
N THR A 796 -22.06 22.78 47.77
CA THR A 796 -22.47 22.68 49.19
C THR A 796 -23.81 21.99 49.39
N ASP A 797 -24.78 22.21 48.49
CA ASP A 797 -26.19 21.85 48.68
C ASP A 797 -26.81 21.05 47.54
N SER A 798 -26.01 20.58 46.57
CA SER A 798 -26.53 19.80 45.43
C SER A 798 -25.78 18.47 45.25
N SER A 799 -26.41 17.52 44.57
CA SER A 799 -25.82 16.23 44.22
C SER A 799 -26.00 15.95 42.73
N ARG A 800 -25.02 15.29 42.12
CA ARG A 800 -25.12 14.80 40.74
C ARG A 800 -25.01 13.28 40.68
N ASP A 801 -25.44 12.71 39.57
CA ASP A 801 -25.18 11.30 39.27
C ASP A 801 -23.67 11.01 39.35
N ALA A 802 -23.32 9.93 40.03
CA ALA A 802 -21.94 9.47 40.07
C ALA A 802 -21.49 8.99 38.69
N THR A 803 -20.20 9.11 38.42
CA THR A 803 -19.54 8.45 37.29
C THR A 803 -19.10 7.05 37.69
N LEU A 804 -18.89 6.14 36.73
CA LEU A 804 -18.40 4.79 37.04
C LEU A 804 -17.06 4.83 37.80
N GLY A 805 -16.20 5.81 37.50
CA GLY A 805 -14.92 6.00 38.17
C GLY A 805 -15.01 6.50 39.62
N GLU A 806 -16.18 6.98 40.05
CA GLU A 806 -16.48 7.34 41.44
C GLU A 806 -17.12 6.17 42.21
N VAL A 807 -17.74 5.22 41.50
CA VAL A 807 -18.34 4.01 42.08
C VAL A 807 -17.28 2.91 42.26
N PHE A 808 -16.47 2.66 41.22
CA PHE A 808 -15.44 1.62 41.20
C PHE A 808 -14.05 2.27 41.29
N THR A 809 -13.43 2.15 42.46
CA THR A 809 -12.21 2.88 42.82
C THR A 809 -11.04 1.98 43.22
N SER A 810 -11.27 0.69 43.46
CA SER A 810 -10.20 -0.30 43.68
C SER A 810 -9.69 -0.91 42.38
N GLU A 811 -8.43 -1.36 42.37
CA GLU A 811 -7.85 -2.01 41.18
C GLU A 811 -8.61 -3.28 40.80
N GLN A 812 -9.07 -4.07 41.79
CA GLN A 812 -9.85 -5.28 41.56
C GLN A 812 -11.21 -4.99 40.91
N ALA A 813 -11.93 -3.99 41.41
CA ALA A 813 -13.23 -3.61 40.86
C ALA A 813 -13.10 -3.09 39.43
N VAL A 814 -12.08 -2.28 39.15
CA VAL A 814 -11.82 -1.75 37.80
C VAL A 814 -11.39 -2.88 36.84
N ALA A 815 -10.59 -3.86 37.28
CA ALA A 815 -10.23 -5.01 36.46
C ALA A 815 -11.46 -5.88 36.11
N ALA A 816 -12.32 -6.16 37.09
CA ALA A 816 -13.57 -6.90 36.86
C ALA A 816 -14.51 -6.16 35.89
N LEU A 817 -14.71 -4.86 36.11
CA LEU A 817 -15.53 -4.00 35.26
C LEU A 817 -14.98 -3.91 33.83
N LEU A 818 -13.67 -3.70 33.68
CA LEU A 818 -13.02 -3.63 32.38
C LEU A 818 -13.13 -4.98 31.65
N ARG A 819 -12.90 -6.11 32.34
CA ARG A 819 -13.07 -7.43 31.74
C ARG A 819 -14.50 -7.63 31.25
N TRP A 820 -15.50 -7.23 32.04
CA TRP A 820 -16.89 -7.33 31.62
C TRP A 820 -17.14 -6.51 30.35
N HIS A 821 -16.68 -5.25 30.35
CA HIS A 821 -16.82 -4.33 29.23
C HIS A 821 -16.11 -4.82 27.95
N THR A 822 -15.01 -5.57 28.05
CA THR A 822 -14.31 -6.11 26.87
C THR A 822 -15.07 -7.21 26.14
N VAL A 823 -15.98 -7.91 26.81
CA VAL A 823 -16.71 -9.04 26.21
C VAL A 823 -18.17 -8.67 25.91
N LEU A 824 -18.85 -8.01 26.85
CA LEU A 824 -20.28 -7.64 26.74
C LEU A 824 -20.46 -6.16 27.08
N PRO A 825 -19.94 -5.22 26.25
CA PRO A 825 -19.97 -3.79 26.54
C PRO A 825 -21.39 -3.25 26.74
N GLU A 826 -22.38 -3.77 26.03
CA GLU A 826 -23.79 -3.36 26.10
C GLU A 826 -24.48 -3.71 27.44
N GLN A 827 -23.97 -4.70 28.18
CA GLN A 827 -24.47 -5.01 29.52
C GLN A 827 -23.84 -4.11 30.61
N VAL A 828 -22.74 -3.45 30.26
CA VAL A 828 -22.05 -2.50 31.15
C VAL A 828 -22.53 -1.08 30.88
N LEU A 829 -22.65 -0.69 29.60
CA LEU A 829 -23.02 0.64 29.15
C LEU A 829 -24.20 0.60 28.18
N GLY A 830 -25.23 1.38 28.48
CA GLY A 830 -26.30 1.73 27.54
C GLY A 830 -26.07 3.09 26.90
N GLU A 831 -27.05 3.56 26.13
CA GLU A 831 -27.01 4.83 25.38
C GLU A 831 -26.68 6.07 26.25
N HIS A 832 -27.08 6.05 27.53
CA HIS A 832 -26.99 7.22 28.41
C HIS A 832 -26.18 7.01 29.70
N GLY A 833 -25.51 5.85 29.87
CA GLY A 833 -24.79 5.54 31.10
C GLY A 833 -24.76 4.06 31.46
N ALA A 834 -24.74 3.74 32.76
CA ALA A 834 -24.78 2.36 33.25
C ALA A 834 -26.01 1.58 32.72
N ALA A 835 -25.77 0.39 32.18
CA ALA A 835 -26.81 -0.54 31.75
C ALA A 835 -27.37 -1.37 32.93
N ASP A 836 -28.46 -2.10 32.70
CA ASP A 836 -29.20 -2.81 33.75
C ASP A 836 -28.36 -3.88 34.46
N GLY A 837 -27.48 -4.57 33.74
CA GLY A 837 -26.54 -5.54 34.33
C GLY A 837 -25.64 -4.89 35.38
N LEU A 838 -25.05 -3.74 35.05
CA LEU A 838 -24.22 -2.98 35.99
C LEU A 838 -25.03 -2.33 37.12
N ARG A 839 -26.31 -1.99 36.89
CA ARG A 839 -27.20 -1.51 37.95
C ARG A 839 -27.52 -2.60 38.97
N ALA A 840 -27.73 -3.83 38.51
CA ALA A 840 -27.95 -4.97 39.40
C ALA A 840 -26.77 -5.17 40.37
N VAL A 841 -25.52 -5.01 39.90
CA VAL A 841 -24.31 -5.02 40.73
C VAL A 841 -24.40 -4.01 41.87
N PHE A 842 -24.78 -2.77 41.57
CA PHE A 842 -24.93 -1.73 42.59
C PHE A 842 -26.07 -2.04 43.57
N HIS A 843 -27.22 -2.49 43.05
CA HIS A 843 -28.38 -2.83 43.88
C HIS A 843 -28.12 -3.99 44.84
N THR A 844 -27.29 -4.98 44.46
CA THR A 844 -26.88 -6.07 45.35
C THR A 844 -26.14 -5.56 46.58
N VAL A 845 -25.37 -4.49 46.46
CA VAL A 845 -24.56 -3.95 47.56
C VAL A 845 -25.30 -2.88 48.36
N TYR A 846 -26.01 -1.98 47.69
CA TYR A 846 -26.60 -0.78 48.32
C TYR A 846 -28.12 -0.75 48.35
N GLY A 847 -28.78 -1.73 47.73
CA GLY A 847 -30.22 -1.73 47.51
C GLY A 847 -30.67 -0.80 46.36
N PRO A 848 -31.97 -0.80 46.03
CA PRO A 848 -32.53 0.10 45.03
C PRO A 848 -32.66 1.54 45.57
N GLY A 849 -32.38 2.54 44.74
CA GLY A 849 -32.62 3.96 45.04
C GLY A 849 -31.36 4.82 45.14
N PRO A 850 -31.53 6.14 45.36
CA PRO A 850 -30.41 7.08 45.40
C PRO A 850 -29.54 6.85 46.63
N ARG A 851 -28.22 6.72 46.42
CA ARG A 851 -27.23 6.55 47.49
C ARG A 851 -26.12 7.58 47.35
N LEU A 852 -25.94 8.41 48.36
CA LEU A 852 -24.82 9.33 48.41
C LEU A 852 -23.51 8.56 48.64
N LEU A 853 -22.63 8.58 47.65
CA LEU A 853 -21.25 8.12 47.75
C LEU A 853 -20.43 9.28 48.31
N ASP A 854 -20.02 9.12 49.56
CA ASP A 854 -19.11 10.04 50.23
C ASP A 854 -17.68 9.53 49.93
N PRO A 855 -16.70 10.39 49.59
CA PRO A 855 -15.32 9.98 49.34
C PRO A 855 -14.67 9.50 50.66
N ARG A 856 -15.05 8.31 51.11
CA ARG A 856 -14.56 7.69 52.33
C ARG A 856 -13.28 6.93 51.99
N THR A 857 -12.28 7.15 52.82
CA THR A 857 -11.12 6.27 52.97
C THR A 857 -11.32 5.44 54.23
N GLY A 858 -10.79 4.21 54.25
CA GLY A 858 -10.84 3.33 55.42
C GLY A 858 -11.80 2.14 55.29
N PRO A 859 -12.01 1.38 56.39
CA PRO A 859 -12.51 0.00 56.32
C PRO A 859 -13.89 -0.18 55.69
N GLU A 860 -14.80 0.79 55.86
CA GLU A 860 -16.14 0.74 55.26
C GLU A 860 -16.08 0.90 53.73
N ALA A 861 -15.19 1.78 53.25
CA ALA A 861 -14.97 1.99 51.81
C ALA A 861 -14.28 0.79 51.17
N ASP A 862 -13.31 0.19 51.87
CA ASP A 862 -12.63 -1.03 51.44
C ASP A 862 -13.60 -2.21 51.37
N TRP A 863 -14.46 -2.38 52.38
CA TRP A 863 -15.54 -3.37 52.37
C TRP A 863 -16.49 -3.15 51.19
N ALA A 864 -16.90 -1.91 50.95
CA ALA A 864 -17.78 -1.55 49.85
C ALA A 864 -17.18 -1.90 48.48
N GLN A 865 -15.90 -1.64 48.26
CA GLN A 865 -15.22 -2.01 47.02
C GLN A 865 -15.08 -3.53 46.87
N ALA A 866 -14.79 -4.25 47.95
CA ALA A 866 -14.76 -5.71 47.93
C ALA A 866 -16.15 -6.31 47.61
N ALA A 867 -17.22 -5.77 48.21
CA ALA A 867 -18.60 -6.20 47.95
C ALA A 867 -19.03 -5.91 46.50
N LEU A 868 -18.68 -4.73 45.96
CA LEU A 868 -18.93 -4.40 44.55
C LEU A 868 -18.16 -5.32 43.60
N THR A 869 -16.91 -5.66 43.93
CA THR A 869 -16.09 -6.61 43.15
C THR A 869 -16.73 -8.00 43.15
N ALA A 870 -17.17 -8.50 44.30
CA ALA A 870 -17.87 -9.78 44.40
C ALA A 870 -19.16 -9.77 43.57
N ALA A 871 -19.96 -8.69 43.67
CA ALA A 871 -21.18 -8.55 42.87
C ALA A 871 -20.91 -8.51 41.36
N LEU A 872 -19.80 -7.89 40.91
CA LEU A 872 -19.38 -7.92 39.50
C LEU A 872 -19.08 -9.34 39.04
N VAL A 873 -18.44 -10.15 39.88
CA VAL A 873 -18.12 -11.55 39.57
C VAL A 873 -19.37 -12.43 39.55
N ASP A 874 -20.22 -12.31 40.58
CA ASP A 874 -21.40 -13.16 40.76
C ASP A 874 -22.48 -12.90 39.71
N LEU A 875 -22.60 -11.67 39.23
CA LEU A 875 -23.61 -11.28 38.24
C LEU A 875 -23.10 -11.30 36.80
N ALA A 876 -21.79 -11.52 36.58
CA ALA A 876 -21.26 -11.69 35.23
C ALA A 876 -21.93 -12.92 34.57
N PRO A 877 -22.52 -12.77 33.37
CA PRO A 877 -23.23 -13.86 32.72
C PRO A 877 -22.31 -15.05 32.42
N ALA A 878 -22.91 -16.24 32.42
CA ALA A 878 -22.23 -17.48 32.06
C ALA A 878 -22.02 -17.64 30.54
N ASP A 879 -22.77 -16.88 29.74
CA ASP A 879 -22.70 -16.84 28.27
C ASP A 879 -22.03 -15.52 27.82
N PRO A 880 -20.98 -15.55 26.97
CA PRO A 880 -20.38 -16.74 26.34
C PRO A 880 -19.70 -17.68 27.35
N PRO A 881 -19.66 -19.01 27.10
CA PRO A 881 -19.13 -19.99 28.04
C PRO A 881 -17.74 -19.62 28.59
N GLY A 882 -17.60 -19.69 29.91
CA GLY A 882 -16.35 -19.34 30.61
C GLY A 882 -16.14 -17.84 30.85
N PHE A 883 -17.03 -16.96 30.38
CA PHE A 883 -16.90 -15.52 30.57
C PHE A 883 -16.98 -15.11 32.05
N GLY A 884 -18.01 -15.51 32.80
CA GLY A 884 -18.11 -15.20 34.23
C GLY A 884 -16.88 -15.64 35.03
N ALA A 885 -16.32 -16.81 34.71
CA ALA A 885 -15.06 -17.27 35.27
C ALA A 885 -13.88 -16.35 34.91
N SER A 886 -13.82 -15.82 33.69
CA SER A 886 -12.80 -14.85 33.29
C SER A 886 -12.90 -13.51 34.05
N VAL A 887 -14.11 -13.07 34.43
CA VAL A 887 -14.29 -11.89 35.30
C VAL A 887 -13.71 -12.16 36.68
N ALA A 888 -13.95 -13.36 37.24
CA ALA A 888 -13.34 -13.78 38.50
C ALA A 888 -11.81 -13.81 38.44
N VAL A 889 -11.23 -14.33 37.34
CA VAL A 889 -9.78 -14.36 37.12
C VAL A 889 -9.20 -12.95 37.07
N ALA A 890 -9.86 -12.01 36.38
CA ALA A 890 -9.40 -10.61 36.32
C ALA A 890 -9.45 -9.94 37.71
N ALA A 891 -10.54 -10.14 38.45
CA ALA A 891 -10.72 -9.58 39.79
C ALA A 891 -9.70 -10.14 40.81
N GLY A 892 -9.42 -11.45 40.71
CA GLY A 892 -8.53 -12.18 41.60
C GLY A 892 -7.05 -12.15 41.23
N TYR A 893 -6.65 -11.32 40.25
CA TYR A 893 -5.27 -11.28 39.78
C TYR A 893 -4.30 -10.87 40.90
N ALA A 894 -3.22 -11.64 41.06
CA ALA A 894 -2.24 -11.42 42.11
C ALA A 894 -1.58 -10.04 41.97
N GLY A 895 -1.65 -9.24 43.04
CA GLY A 895 -1.06 -7.90 43.09
C GLY A 895 -2.04 -6.75 42.83
N LEU A 896 -3.32 -7.02 42.55
CA LEU A 896 -4.36 -5.98 42.56
C LEU A 896 -4.79 -5.64 43.99
N SER A 897 -4.90 -4.35 44.29
CA SER A 897 -5.39 -3.87 45.57
C SER A 897 -6.93 -3.83 45.64
N PRO A 898 -7.55 -4.37 46.72
CA PRO A 898 -8.98 -4.22 46.98
C PRO A 898 -9.34 -2.87 47.62
N VAL A 899 -8.33 -2.10 48.06
CA VAL A 899 -8.50 -0.87 48.85
C VAL A 899 -9.19 0.22 48.03
N ALA A 900 -10.11 0.95 48.65
CA ALA A 900 -10.80 2.06 48.01
C ALA A 900 -9.84 3.18 47.60
N GLY A 901 -10.00 3.69 46.37
CA GLY A 901 -9.12 4.70 45.79
C GLY A 901 -7.73 4.20 45.39
N SER A 902 -7.48 2.90 45.41
CA SER A 902 -6.18 2.33 45.01
C SER A 902 -5.93 2.39 43.50
N PHE A 903 -6.98 2.43 42.67
CA PHE A 903 -6.81 2.56 41.23
C PHE A 903 -6.42 3.99 40.84
N GLN A 904 -5.30 4.10 40.11
CA GLN A 904 -4.82 5.36 39.55
C GLN A 904 -4.65 5.22 38.04
N LEU A 905 -5.29 6.12 37.28
CA LEU A 905 -5.25 6.10 35.83
C LEU A 905 -4.00 6.81 35.30
N ALA A 906 -3.27 6.14 34.41
CA ALA A 906 -2.16 6.71 33.66
C ALA A 906 -2.59 7.97 32.89
N LEU A 907 -1.72 8.98 32.83
CA LEU A 907 -1.95 10.15 31.98
C LEU A 907 -1.60 9.80 30.54
N LEU A 908 -2.35 10.32 29.58
CA LEU A 908 -1.96 10.27 28.17
C LEU A 908 -0.99 11.43 27.88
N TRP A 909 0.07 11.13 27.14
CA TRP A 909 1.07 12.05 26.62
C TRP A 909 1.29 11.84 25.11
N PRO A 910 1.15 12.90 24.29
CA PRO A 910 0.51 14.17 24.68
C PRO A 910 -0.92 13.91 25.16
N PRO A 911 -1.46 14.74 26.08
CA PRO A 911 -2.87 14.67 26.44
C PRO A 911 -3.70 14.77 25.16
N ASP A 912 -4.83 14.08 25.09
CA ASP A 912 -5.78 14.19 23.97
C ASP A 912 -6.09 15.69 23.75
N THR A 913 -5.40 16.33 22.80
CA THR A 913 -5.71 17.68 22.38
C THR A 913 -7.05 17.60 21.67
N ASP A 914 -8.00 18.39 22.15
CA ASP A 914 -9.42 18.35 21.79
C ASP A 914 -9.71 17.91 20.35
N GLU A 915 -10.68 17.00 20.25
CA GLU A 915 -11.27 16.38 19.06
C GLU A 915 -11.98 17.39 18.11
N SER A 916 -11.64 18.69 18.16
CA SER A 916 -12.44 19.78 17.58
C SER A 916 -11.74 20.67 16.53
N THR A 917 -10.56 20.32 16.00
CA THR A 917 -10.04 21.04 14.82
C THR A 917 -9.06 20.21 13.97
N PRO A 918 -9.39 19.87 12.72
CA PRO A 918 -8.40 19.40 11.76
C PRO A 918 -7.66 20.60 11.18
N GLY A 919 -6.37 20.74 11.48
CA GLY A 919 -5.48 21.69 10.82
C GLY A 919 -5.06 22.89 11.67
N ALA A 920 -4.15 22.68 12.62
CA ALA A 920 -3.26 23.73 13.06
C ALA A 920 -1.85 23.14 13.08
N THR A 921 -1.07 23.52 12.07
CA THR A 921 0.37 23.34 12.05
C THR A 921 0.96 23.97 13.31
N ALA A 922 1.90 23.26 13.95
CA ALA A 922 2.73 23.79 15.01
C ALA A 922 3.63 24.90 14.47
N GLY A 923 3.08 26.11 14.34
CA GLY A 923 3.83 27.35 14.16
C GLY A 923 4.20 27.88 15.53
N GLY A 924 5.44 27.64 15.95
CA GLY A 924 6.00 28.35 17.11
C GLY A 924 6.08 29.84 16.80
N SER A 925 5.32 30.66 17.53
CA SER A 925 5.62 32.08 17.67
C SER A 925 6.26 32.31 19.03
N THR A 926 7.58 32.45 19.00
CA THR A 926 8.30 33.25 19.98
C THR A 926 7.94 34.72 19.78
N GLY A 927 7.45 35.42 20.80
CA GLY A 927 7.33 36.88 20.75
C GLY A 927 6.34 37.52 21.72
N HIS A 928 6.61 37.42 23.03
CA HIS A 928 6.72 38.52 24.03
C HIS A 928 6.44 38.05 25.46
#